data_AF-A0A9D5T309-F1
#
_entry.id   AF-A0A9D5T309-F1
#
_cell.length_a   1.000
_cell.length_b   1.000
_cell.length_c   1.000
_cell.angle_alpha   90.00
_cell.angle_beta   90.00
_cell.angle_gamma   90.00
#
_symmetry.space_group_name_H-M   'P 1'
#
loop_
_entity.id
_entity.type
_entity.pdbx_description
1 polymer ?
#
loop_
_entity_poly.entity_id
_entity_poly.type
_entity_poly.pdbx_seq_one_letter_code
_entity_poly.pdbx_strand_id
1 'polypeptide(L)'
;MMTFKAKEGKTMKSTKTKILALIMTVVMVFAALPLSVFATDDGKLTFATLSDIHYYANSLKGNRTEDYQALVAGSTTTLDLTADCLDTALVTMADQLKDAENPYLILPGDLTYQGEYESHVELVAKLEKWEKETGIDVIAINGNHDINNAKAYSFVNDKKEAARKTTPEDFRELYKNLGYDMAYHTYTPPEGKRQGGMSYSVRLDGGYRLILLDTNLYTADCTKTGTDEHDTAQAISDDLLEWALAECADAKACGEEIIGVSHSSMVDHIGSYQSKLLTGFIIEDAEERATKLAEAGMHFNFCGHQHLADVAKFVADSGEVMYECETPPSGTYPCGMYVTEFVKGENGELTGTFNYHDIDESAPVMLYGVEQPKPFKNIAFGKAYGNGDVTTLAMNIIKYNLGSIFDGISEAGGILEYLEQEGIDLEQILSDAFAGVTLGPIDIFTAENIMFLADDLCDQLYDAYLTDVNVLYDLMEEIITKVVNIQISDVPCTAFIDTLGFGDPNRGGNMGDLVLTFLAYMYGGNENLANDAFIQDCFKQMSEDTVFAETLFNSLIDIILNDLLLDELLANMELNVDEAFPFGKFGFLIGKIVDALLTVILCGDKSLTHIVDFVFGLGVLPWDSLDGLKNELLGEYLTESQYQAIGIEFATVIGAFIDDKNPKPQGDMNCTYTYSGKEEPEVTPYNFRAPSIITVTYGEDASSSFNISWYTKDSVKGTDIEILPYSENPQFTGVPTESANIEAITEEGIIRETPAIDFGLIGIMPYETKLTRHIVKLTNLEPGTKYCYRLGDAERGWWSEAGVLETADNSRAFTFLHVTDTQAQNSKQFDVWANLLRVAGNEVPDFKFLLSTGDQVDMGSNLKLWSFFANNASDTLMSKPLMPTAGNHESMSGSEFALDQNFVLSNVPEQDTTEGVYYSFDYNNAHFAILNSNNLNEDEGLSDDQIEWLKADMNASDAEWKFVAIHKAPYSNGSHFDDDDVIEIRKQLSTLMPELDIDMVFQGHDHVYLRTDAMANNKVVKSETQEITSNGKTYTAKVDPQGTIYTITGCAGVKYYIPKDNALTDELFPRAEAIVTCELPTFASIRIEGNKLFFDAYNVDGSNAVGIDSFAIVKTDLEEYVAPVADEDNGSEESAVLSLSRNAAPASESNVSEAVETGDVVPYVAFIVLPVALAGVAITYRKKKKSEQE
;
A
#
# COMPACT_ATOMS: atom_id res chain seq x y z
N MET A 1 28.12 39.07 41.62
CA MET A 1 27.59 40.46 41.59
C MET A 1 26.43 40.44 40.61
N MET A 2 25.20 40.92 40.85
CA MET A 2 24.54 41.63 41.98
C MET A 2 23.16 40.94 42.23
N THR A 3 22.66 40.65 43.45
CA THR A 3 21.72 41.48 44.29
C THR A 3 20.73 42.38 43.51
N PHE A 4 19.43 42.52 43.83
CA PHE A 4 18.56 42.24 45.00
C PHE A 4 17.29 41.45 44.58
N LYS A 5 16.42 40.84 45.41
CA LYS A 5 16.23 40.69 46.88
C LYS A 5 15.30 41.64 47.68
N ALA A 6 13.97 41.47 47.49
CA ALA A 6 12.90 41.37 48.52
C ALA A 6 12.08 42.58 49.07
N LYS A 7 10.81 42.24 49.44
CA LYS A 7 9.99 42.64 50.64
C LYS A 7 8.80 43.63 50.56
N GLU A 8 7.62 43.06 50.87
CA GLU A 8 6.62 43.43 51.91
C GLU A 8 6.15 44.89 52.11
N GLY A 9 4.83 45.11 51.97
CA GLY A 9 4.14 46.39 52.22
C GLY A 9 2.82 46.32 53.01
N LYS A 10 2.89 45.87 54.28
CA LYS A 10 1.96 46.13 55.42
C LYS A 10 0.41 46.08 55.27
N THR A 11 -0.12 45.22 56.14
CA THR A 11 -1.49 45.15 56.68
C THR A 11 -2.10 46.43 57.27
N MET A 12 -3.44 46.49 57.29
CA MET A 12 -4.19 46.92 58.48
C MET A 12 -5.43 46.04 58.72
N LYS A 13 -5.62 45.57 59.96
CA LYS A 13 -6.68 44.66 60.41
C LYS A 13 -7.52 45.32 61.51
N SER A 14 -8.84 45.08 61.53
CA SER A 14 -9.57 44.95 62.81
C SER A 14 -10.86 44.12 62.73
N THR A 15 -11.52 44.00 61.57
CA THR A 15 -12.76 43.19 61.44
C THR A 15 -12.51 41.73 61.07
N LYS A 16 -11.53 41.44 60.18
CA LYS A 16 -11.25 40.09 59.67
C LYS A 16 -10.86 39.07 60.76
N THR A 17 -10.27 39.50 61.87
CA THR A 17 -9.78 38.59 62.93
C THR A 17 -10.90 37.82 63.64
N LYS A 18 -12.12 38.39 63.75
CA LYS A 18 -13.27 37.69 64.35
C LYS A 18 -13.87 36.64 63.42
N ILE A 19 -13.89 36.93 62.11
CA ILE A 19 -14.32 35.99 61.07
C ILE A 19 -13.32 34.84 60.97
N LEU A 20 -12.01 35.14 60.97
CA LEU A 20 -10.96 34.11 60.93
C LEU A 20 -10.98 33.20 62.17
N ALA A 21 -11.30 33.72 63.36
CA ALA A 21 -11.45 32.90 64.56
C ALA A 21 -12.68 31.97 64.47
N LEU A 22 -13.79 32.42 63.88
CA LEU A 22 -14.96 31.58 63.63
C LEU A 22 -14.65 30.48 62.61
N ILE A 23 -14.00 30.84 61.49
CA ILE A 23 -13.56 29.89 60.46
C ILE A 23 -12.57 28.87 61.04
N MET A 24 -11.55 29.29 61.80
CA MET A 24 -10.62 28.35 62.44
C MET A 24 -11.30 27.45 63.49
N THR A 25 -12.35 27.92 64.16
CA THR A 25 -13.11 27.06 65.09
C THR A 25 -13.94 26.02 64.33
N VAL A 26 -14.56 26.40 63.20
CA VAL A 26 -15.26 25.46 62.32
C VAL A 26 -14.28 24.44 61.72
N VAL A 27 -13.13 24.88 61.21
CA VAL A 27 -12.08 24.01 60.68
C VAL A 27 -11.53 23.06 61.75
N MET A 28 -11.33 23.51 63.00
CA MET A 28 -10.89 22.62 64.10
C MET A 28 -11.97 21.63 64.56
N VAL A 29 -13.26 21.93 64.37
CA VAL A 29 -14.36 20.98 64.65
C VAL A 29 -14.51 19.95 63.52
N PHE A 30 -14.29 20.35 62.27
CA PHE A 30 -14.23 19.41 61.15
C PHE A 30 -12.94 18.55 61.15
N ALA A 31 -11.82 19.06 61.66
CA ALA A 31 -10.58 18.30 61.82
C ALA A 31 -10.54 17.37 63.06
N ALA A 32 -11.64 17.27 63.81
CA ALA A 32 -11.72 16.48 65.05
C ALA A 32 -12.99 15.61 65.17
N LEU A 33 -13.80 15.51 64.10
CA LEU A 33 -14.57 14.30 63.90
C LEU A 33 -13.57 13.16 63.66
N PRO A 34 -13.76 11.95 64.22
CA PRO A 34 -13.15 10.80 63.61
C PRO A 34 -13.71 10.75 62.20
N LEU A 35 -12.84 10.99 61.20
CA LEU A 35 -13.08 10.44 59.88
C LEU A 35 -13.47 8.99 60.12
N SER A 36 -14.62 8.61 59.59
CA SER A 36 -14.94 7.20 59.40
C SER A 36 -13.67 6.53 58.90
N VAL A 37 -13.31 5.41 59.51
CA VAL A 37 -12.38 4.48 58.89
C VAL A 37 -13.07 4.08 57.61
N PHE A 38 -12.78 4.81 56.52
CA PHE A 38 -12.81 4.23 55.20
C PHE A 38 -11.96 2.97 55.36
N ALA A 39 -12.55 1.83 55.01
CA ALA A 39 -11.70 0.70 54.67
C ALA A 39 -10.68 1.25 53.68
N THR A 40 -9.41 0.91 53.88
CA THR A 40 -8.47 0.95 52.77
C THR A 40 -8.98 -0.10 51.81
N ASP A 41 -9.83 0.34 50.89
CA ASP A 41 -10.06 -0.32 49.61
C ASP A 41 -8.66 -0.65 49.09
N ASP A 42 -8.38 -1.92 48.82
CA ASP A 42 -7.02 -2.38 48.53
C ASP A 42 -6.54 -1.99 47.13
N GLY A 43 -7.35 -1.20 46.41
CA GLY A 43 -7.04 -0.62 45.11
C GLY A 43 -7.06 -1.65 44.00
N LYS A 44 -7.71 -2.78 44.25
CA LYS A 44 -7.87 -3.90 43.31
C LYS A 44 -9.23 -3.82 42.64
N LEU A 45 -9.26 -4.13 41.35
CA LEU A 45 -10.48 -4.38 40.57
C LEU A 45 -10.32 -5.74 39.89
N THR A 46 -11.40 -6.50 39.78
CA THR A 46 -11.40 -7.79 39.07
C THR A 46 -12.69 -7.94 38.27
N PHE A 47 -12.58 -8.27 37.00
CA PHE A 47 -13.74 -8.52 36.13
C PHE A 47 -13.42 -9.59 35.09
N ALA A 48 -14.47 -10.18 34.52
CA ALA A 48 -14.34 -10.97 33.31
C ALA A 48 -14.80 -10.16 32.09
N THR A 49 -14.19 -10.40 30.93
CA THR A 49 -14.69 -9.92 29.63
C THR A 49 -15.14 -11.07 28.75
N LEU A 50 -16.25 -10.85 28.04
CA LEU A 50 -16.70 -11.70 26.94
C LEU A 50 -17.36 -10.81 25.88
N SER A 51 -16.83 -10.88 24.66
CA SER A 51 -17.36 -10.20 23.48
C SER A 51 -17.96 -11.21 22.51
N ASP A 52 -18.59 -10.71 21.45
CA ASP A 52 -18.89 -11.49 20.23
C ASP A 52 -19.64 -12.79 20.55
N ILE A 53 -20.66 -12.64 21.41
CA ILE A 53 -21.50 -13.73 21.88
C ILE A 53 -22.36 -14.25 20.72
N HIS A 54 -22.77 -13.35 19.82
CA HIS A 54 -23.67 -13.63 18.70
C HIS A 54 -24.87 -14.51 19.10
N TYR A 55 -25.50 -14.18 20.24
CA TYR A 55 -26.63 -14.97 20.73
C TYR A 55 -27.76 -14.95 19.70
N TYR A 56 -28.24 -16.12 19.32
CA TYR A 56 -29.36 -16.27 18.39
C TYR A 56 -30.50 -17.05 19.04
N ALA A 57 -31.64 -16.38 19.21
CA ALA A 57 -32.78 -16.88 19.97
C ALA A 57 -33.27 -18.26 19.49
N ASN A 58 -33.49 -19.17 20.43
CA ASN A 58 -34.06 -20.48 20.11
C ASN A 58 -35.49 -20.37 19.57
N SER A 59 -36.21 -19.30 19.94
CA SER A 59 -37.53 -18.97 19.36
C SER A 59 -37.49 -18.61 17.87
N LEU A 60 -36.35 -18.21 17.31
CA LEU A 60 -36.19 -17.84 15.89
C LEU A 60 -35.75 -19.01 14.99
N LYS A 61 -35.27 -20.13 15.55
CA LYS A 61 -34.67 -21.26 14.80
C LYS A 61 -35.67 -22.16 14.04
N GLY A 62 -36.98 -21.98 14.25
CA GLY A 62 -38.03 -22.80 13.60
C GLY A 62 -37.89 -24.31 13.86
N ASN A 63 -38.24 -25.15 12.88
CA ASN A 63 -37.90 -26.57 12.92
C ASN A 63 -36.49 -26.87 12.37
N ARG A 64 -35.63 -25.85 12.20
CA ARG A 64 -34.23 -25.95 11.75
C ARG A 64 -34.09 -26.64 10.37
N THR A 65 -34.99 -26.28 9.46
CA THR A 65 -35.06 -26.74 8.06
C THR A 65 -33.91 -26.18 7.20
N GLU A 66 -33.93 -26.52 5.92
CA GLU A 66 -32.92 -26.20 4.90
C GLU A 66 -32.42 -24.75 4.97
N ASP A 67 -33.30 -23.75 4.92
CA ASP A 67 -32.96 -22.32 5.03
C ASP A 67 -32.13 -21.96 6.29
N TYR A 68 -32.41 -22.58 7.44
CA TYR A 68 -31.64 -22.35 8.66
C TYR A 68 -30.31 -23.10 8.66
N GLN A 69 -30.27 -24.32 8.10
CA GLN A 69 -29.01 -25.04 7.94
C GLN A 69 -28.07 -24.33 6.96
N ALA A 70 -28.61 -23.68 5.93
CA ALA A 70 -27.85 -22.84 5.00
C ALA A 70 -27.23 -21.62 5.72
N LEU A 71 -27.98 -20.95 6.60
CA LEU A 71 -27.43 -19.86 7.44
C LEU A 71 -26.29 -20.37 8.34
N VAL A 72 -26.50 -21.51 9.01
CA VAL A 72 -25.47 -22.10 9.90
C VAL A 72 -24.23 -22.55 9.11
N ALA A 73 -24.38 -23.03 7.87
CA ALA A 73 -23.25 -23.45 7.04
C ALA A 73 -22.47 -22.27 6.41
N GLY A 74 -23.13 -21.15 6.15
CA GLY A 74 -22.50 -19.91 5.68
C GLY A 74 -21.92 -19.03 6.80
N SER A 75 -22.01 -19.45 8.06
CA SER A 75 -21.55 -18.70 9.23
C SER A 75 -20.23 -19.26 9.76
N THR A 76 -19.21 -18.41 9.90
CA THR A 76 -17.94 -18.76 10.58
C THR A 76 -18.16 -18.95 12.09
N THR A 77 -19.03 -18.14 12.69
CA THR A 77 -19.54 -18.40 14.04
C THR A 77 -20.32 -19.71 14.07
N THR A 78 -20.16 -20.52 15.11
CA THR A 78 -20.96 -21.73 15.29
C THR A 78 -22.37 -21.38 15.79
N LEU A 79 -23.14 -20.65 14.97
CA LEU A 79 -24.41 -19.98 15.29
C LEU A 79 -25.43 -20.87 15.99
N ASP A 80 -25.49 -22.15 15.63
CA ASP A 80 -26.44 -23.06 16.25
C ASP A 80 -26.09 -23.41 17.71
N LEU A 81 -24.84 -23.15 18.11
CA LEU A 81 -24.21 -23.50 19.38
C LEU A 81 -24.05 -22.31 20.34
N THR A 82 -24.19 -21.05 19.88
CA THR A 82 -23.85 -19.85 20.68
C THR A 82 -24.57 -19.80 22.03
N ALA A 83 -25.84 -20.23 22.08
CA ALA A 83 -26.61 -20.34 23.32
C ALA A 83 -26.07 -21.39 24.31
N ASP A 84 -25.57 -22.54 23.82
CA ASP A 84 -24.97 -23.59 24.65
C ASP A 84 -23.54 -23.20 25.09
N CYS A 85 -22.80 -22.50 24.22
CA CYS A 85 -21.46 -21.96 24.53
C CYS A 85 -21.53 -20.88 25.60
N LEU A 86 -22.49 -19.94 25.50
CA LEU A 86 -22.74 -18.91 26.50
C LEU A 86 -23.12 -19.52 27.87
N ASP A 87 -24.00 -20.52 27.91
CA ASP A 87 -24.40 -21.17 29.17
C ASP A 87 -23.21 -21.84 29.85
N THR A 88 -22.26 -22.41 29.10
CA THR A 88 -21.00 -22.95 29.65
C THR A 88 -20.02 -21.84 30.06
N ALA A 89 -19.84 -20.80 29.23
CA ALA A 89 -18.98 -19.66 29.54
C ALA A 89 -19.38 -18.95 30.85
N LEU A 90 -20.68 -18.69 31.03
CA LEU A 90 -21.23 -18.09 32.26
C LEU A 90 -21.00 -18.97 33.51
N VAL A 91 -20.92 -20.29 33.37
CA VAL A 91 -20.55 -21.20 34.48
C VAL A 91 -19.06 -21.07 34.81
N THR A 92 -18.19 -21.00 33.80
CA THR A 92 -16.75 -20.80 34.02
C THR A 92 -16.44 -19.42 34.60
N MET A 93 -17.07 -18.35 34.12
CA MET A 93 -16.95 -17.00 34.71
C MET A 93 -17.33 -16.97 36.18
N ALA A 94 -18.47 -17.55 36.54
CA ALA A 94 -18.92 -17.62 37.93
C ALA A 94 -17.96 -18.44 38.82
N ASP A 95 -17.27 -19.43 38.26
CA ASP A 95 -16.27 -20.22 38.98
C ASP A 95 -14.92 -19.49 39.11
N GLN A 96 -14.46 -18.75 38.09
CA GLN A 96 -13.22 -17.97 38.20
C GLN A 96 -13.38 -16.72 39.10
N LEU A 97 -14.53 -16.05 39.07
CA LEU A 97 -14.80 -14.84 39.85
C LEU A 97 -15.26 -15.10 41.30
N LYS A 98 -15.53 -16.36 41.70
CA LYS A 98 -16.14 -16.72 43.00
C LYS A 98 -15.41 -16.22 44.27
N ASP A 99 -14.10 -16.00 44.16
CA ASP A 99 -13.21 -15.61 45.26
C ASP A 99 -12.76 -14.14 45.15
N ALA A 100 -13.24 -13.40 44.15
CA ALA A 100 -12.97 -11.97 43.97
C ALA A 100 -13.88 -11.09 44.85
N GLU A 101 -13.39 -9.90 45.23
CA GLU A 101 -14.19 -8.89 45.94
C GLU A 101 -14.86 -7.98 44.91
N ASN A 102 -16.20 -7.87 45.00
CA ASN A 102 -17.09 -7.11 44.12
C ASN A 102 -16.74 -7.18 42.61
N PRO A 103 -16.71 -8.39 42.00
CA PRO A 103 -16.36 -8.54 40.60
C PRO A 103 -17.48 -8.11 39.65
N TYR A 104 -17.11 -7.86 38.40
CA TYR A 104 -18.03 -7.47 37.31
C TYR A 104 -17.90 -8.42 36.10
N LEU A 105 -18.91 -8.44 35.24
CA LEU A 105 -18.84 -8.98 33.88
C LEU A 105 -19.03 -7.83 32.87
N ILE A 106 -18.02 -7.60 32.03
CA ILE A 106 -18.05 -6.57 30.98
C ILE A 106 -18.26 -7.24 29.62
N LEU A 107 -19.17 -6.71 28.81
CA LEU A 107 -19.54 -7.24 27.49
C LEU A 107 -19.25 -6.21 26.37
N PRO A 108 -18.09 -6.30 25.67
CA PRO A 108 -17.65 -5.37 24.62
C PRO A 108 -18.39 -5.46 23.26
N GLY A 109 -19.71 -5.61 23.26
CA GLY A 109 -20.52 -5.62 22.02
C GLY A 109 -20.74 -6.99 21.38
N ASP A 110 -21.37 -6.95 20.20
CA ASP A 110 -21.87 -8.07 19.40
C ASP A 110 -22.53 -9.18 20.23
N LEU A 111 -23.51 -8.71 21.00
CA LEU A 111 -24.25 -9.49 21.96
C LEU A 111 -25.18 -10.49 21.23
N THR A 112 -25.71 -10.10 20.07
CA THR A 112 -26.57 -10.92 19.20
C THR A 112 -25.99 -11.10 17.80
N TYR A 113 -26.57 -12.00 17.00
CA TYR A 113 -26.01 -12.35 15.69
C TYR A 113 -26.24 -11.28 14.62
N GLN A 114 -27.46 -10.75 14.49
CA GLN A 114 -27.78 -9.64 13.57
C GLN A 114 -28.84 -8.69 14.19
N GLY A 115 -28.79 -8.47 15.51
CA GLY A 115 -29.62 -7.47 16.18
C GLY A 115 -31.09 -7.86 16.29
N GLU A 116 -31.42 -9.15 16.25
CA GLU A 116 -32.82 -9.58 16.37
C GLU A 116 -33.37 -9.27 17.76
N TYR A 117 -34.51 -8.59 17.81
CA TYR A 117 -35.12 -8.15 19.06
C TYR A 117 -35.43 -9.34 19.99
N GLU A 118 -35.90 -10.46 19.46
CA GLU A 118 -36.12 -11.70 20.20
C GLU A 118 -34.81 -12.31 20.76
N SER A 119 -33.68 -12.17 20.05
CA SER A 119 -32.35 -12.60 20.52
C SER A 119 -31.92 -11.78 21.74
N HIS A 120 -32.03 -10.45 21.70
CA HIS A 120 -31.72 -9.61 22.87
C HIS A 120 -32.64 -9.89 24.06
N VAL A 121 -33.95 -10.09 23.83
CA VAL A 121 -34.90 -10.41 24.92
C VAL A 121 -34.54 -11.72 25.62
N GLU A 122 -34.17 -12.77 24.87
CA GLU A 122 -33.70 -14.03 25.47
C GLU A 122 -32.35 -13.89 26.18
N LEU A 123 -31.40 -13.12 25.61
CA LEU A 123 -30.08 -12.89 26.17
C LEU A 123 -30.12 -12.07 27.47
N VAL A 124 -30.81 -10.93 27.48
CA VAL A 124 -30.99 -10.09 28.69
C VAL A 124 -31.62 -10.91 29.82
N ALA A 125 -32.64 -11.73 29.51
CA ALA A 125 -33.28 -12.59 30.50
C ALA A 125 -32.35 -13.71 31.04
N LYS A 126 -31.34 -14.14 30.28
CA LYS A 126 -30.27 -15.03 30.76
C LYS A 126 -29.27 -14.28 31.65
N LEU A 127 -28.84 -13.07 31.24
CA LEU A 127 -27.87 -12.25 31.98
C LEU A 127 -28.44 -11.75 33.32
N GLU A 128 -29.62 -11.11 33.35
CA GLU A 128 -30.29 -10.69 34.59
C GLU A 128 -30.54 -11.87 35.56
N LYS A 129 -30.76 -13.07 35.02
CA LYS A 129 -30.91 -14.29 35.82
C LYS A 129 -29.56 -14.72 36.42
N TRP A 130 -28.49 -14.68 35.63
CA TRP A 130 -27.14 -15.04 36.07
C TRP A 130 -26.63 -14.08 37.14
N GLU A 131 -26.68 -12.77 36.88
CA GLU A 131 -26.35 -11.68 37.80
C GLU A 131 -27.05 -11.85 39.16
N LYS A 132 -28.34 -12.19 39.14
CA LYS A 132 -29.12 -12.47 40.36
C LYS A 132 -28.76 -13.78 41.07
N GLU A 133 -28.24 -14.77 40.36
CA GLU A 133 -27.82 -16.06 40.91
C GLU A 133 -26.37 -16.04 41.45
N THR A 134 -25.49 -15.22 40.85
CA THR A 134 -24.08 -15.05 41.25
C THR A 134 -23.85 -13.88 42.19
N GLY A 135 -24.59 -12.77 42.02
CA GLY A 135 -24.32 -11.48 42.66
C GLY A 135 -23.20 -10.68 41.99
N ILE A 136 -22.95 -10.94 40.70
CA ILE A 136 -21.92 -10.28 39.88
C ILE A 136 -22.63 -9.37 38.89
N ASP A 137 -22.43 -8.05 39.01
CA ASP A 137 -23.09 -7.05 38.17
C ASP A 137 -22.58 -7.11 36.71
N VAL A 138 -23.49 -6.99 35.74
CA VAL A 138 -23.18 -7.06 34.31
C VAL A 138 -23.22 -5.67 33.68
N ILE A 139 -22.22 -5.33 32.87
CA ILE A 139 -22.09 -4.04 32.19
C ILE A 139 -21.88 -4.28 30.69
N ALA A 140 -22.81 -3.82 29.84
CA ALA A 140 -22.79 -4.08 28.40
C ALA A 140 -22.75 -2.79 27.56
N ILE A 141 -22.07 -2.86 26.41
CA ILE A 141 -22.17 -1.92 25.29
C ILE A 141 -22.62 -2.68 24.03
N ASN A 142 -23.07 -1.98 22.99
CA ASN A 142 -23.46 -2.57 21.71
C ASN A 142 -22.26 -2.78 20.77
N GLY A 143 -22.34 -3.78 19.91
CA GLY A 143 -21.52 -3.86 18.69
C GLY A 143 -22.27 -3.39 17.44
N ASN A 144 -21.68 -3.62 16.26
CA ASN A 144 -22.27 -3.19 14.98
C ASN A 144 -23.37 -4.16 14.51
N HIS A 145 -23.39 -5.39 15.00
CA HIS A 145 -24.46 -6.33 14.66
C HIS A 145 -25.75 -6.08 15.46
N ASP A 146 -25.67 -5.43 16.63
CA ASP A 146 -26.79 -5.34 17.59
C ASP A 146 -27.91 -4.34 17.23
N ILE A 147 -27.64 -3.29 16.44
CA ILE A 147 -28.59 -2.17 16.25
C ILE A 147 -28.91 -1.91 14.77
N ASN A 148 -30.20 -1.72 14.46
CA ASN A 148 -30.76 -1.36 13.15
C ASN A 148 -30.44 -2.29 11.96
N ASN A 149 -29.89 -3.48 12.20
CA ASN A 149 -29.39 -4.39 11.18
C ASN A 149 -30.50 -5.10 10.36
N ALA A 150 -30.50 -4.94 9.03
CA ALA A 150 -31.44 -5.56 8.08
C ALA A 150 -31.32 -7.08 7.96
N LYS A 151 -30.19 -7.66 8.34
CA LYS A 151 -29.91 -9.10 8.26
C LYS A 151 -30.46 -9.86 9.47
N ALA A 152 -31.24 -9.21 10.33
CA ALA A 152 -32.08 -9.84 11.34
C ALA A 152 -33.08 -10.83 10.70
N TYR A 153 -32.92 -12.14 10.93
CA TYR A 153 -33.76 -13.18 10.32
C TYR A 153 -34.53 -14.03 11.33
N SER A 154 -35.61 -14.66 10.85
CA SER A 154 -36.44 -15.63 11.57
C SER A 154 -36.74 -16.82 10.66
N PHE A 155 -36.80 -18.02 11.24
CA PHE A 155 -37.08 -19.28 10.54
C PHE A 155 -38.32 -19.99 11.09
N VAL A 156 -39.16 -19.31 11.88
CA VAL A 156 -40.34 -19.89 12.57
C VAL A 156 -41.31 -20.59 11.62
N ASN A 157 -41.41 -20.13 10.38
CA ASN A 157 -42.26 -20.71 9.33
C ASN A 157 -41.52 -21.70 8.41
N ASP A 158 -40.38 -22.24 8.87
CA ASP A 158 -39.47 -23.12 8.13
C ASP A 158 -38.88 -22.50 6.86
N LYS A 159 -38.81 -21.16 6.84
CA LYS A 159 -38.30 -20.31 5.75
C LYS A 159 -37.54 -19.11 6.31
N LYS A 160 -36.52 -18.61 5.59
CA LYS A 160 -35.85 -17.34 5.88
C LYS A 160 -36.82 -16.17 5.69
N GLU A 161 -37.22 -15.53 6.79
CA GLU A 161 -38.07 -14.34 6.81
C GLU A 161 -37.39 -13.23 7.64
N ALA A 162 -37.69 -11.96 7.40
CA ALA A 162 -37.14 -10.86 8.20
C ALA A 162 -37.67 -10.90 9.64
N ALA A 163 -36.77 -10.86 10.63
CA ALA A 163 -37.13 -10.67 12.03
C ALA A 163 -37.33 -9.19 12.37
N ARG A 164 -37.75 -8.91 13.60
CA ARG A 164 -37.77 -7.55 14.12
C ARG A 164 -36.33 -7.13 14.44
N LYS A 165 -35.81 -6.12 13.75
CA LYS A 165 -34.57 -5.43 14.13
C LYS A 165 -34.72 -4.71 15.48
N THR A 166 -33.64 -4.60 16.23
CA THR A 166 -33.55 -3.79 17.45
C THR A 166 -33.21 -2.34 17.12
N THR A 167 -34.00 -1.39 17.64
CA THR A 167 -33.73 0.04 17.51
C THR A 167 -32.80 0.54 18.63
N PRO A 168 -32.13 1.72 18.49
CA PRO A 168 -31.33 2.30 19.56
C PRO A 168 -32.12 2.49 20.87
N GLU A 169 -33.41 2.83 20.74
CA GLU A 169 -34.32 2.98 21.88
C GLU A 169 -34.75 1.63 22.49
N ASP A 170 -34.91 0.58 21.68
CA ASP A 170 -35.13 -0.78 22.18
C ASP A 170 -33.90 -1.31 22.94
N PHE A 171 -32.69 -1.16 22.38
CA PHE A 171 -31.45 -1.62 23.02
C PHE A 171 -31.30 -0.99 24.41
N ARG A 172 -31.44 0.34 24.50
CA ARG A 172 -31.37 1.08 25.78
C ARG A 172 -32.42 0.64 26.81
N GLU A 173 -33.65 0.32 26.40
CA GLU A 173 -34.70 -0.13 27.32
C GLU A 173 -34.53 -1.60 27.75
N LEU A 174 -33.95 -2.45 26.88
CA LEU A 174 -33.63 -3.85 27.18
C LEU A 174 -32.44 -3.96 28.14
N TYR A 175 -31.33 -3.28 27.86
CA TYR A 175 -30.09 -3.34 28.66
C TYR A 175 -30.07 -2.37 29.85
N LYS A 176 -31.20 -1.71 30.17
CA LYS A 176 -31.26 -0.67 31.21
C LYS A 176 -30.80 -1.11 32.61
N ASN A 177 -30.82 -2.41 32.92
CA ASN A 177 -30.40 -3.00 34.19
C ASN A 177 -29.03 -3.72 34.09
N LEU A 178 -28.36 -3.63 32.94
CA LEU A 178 -27.07 -4.29 32.65
C LEU A 178 -26.02 -3.23 32.35
N GLY A 179 -25.86 -2.29 33.29
CA GLY A 179 -24.86 -1.21 33.29
C GLY A 179 -25.46 0.20 33.21
N TYR A 180 -26.54 0.42 32.46
CA TYR A 180 -27.14 1.75 32.30
C TYR A 180 -27.79 2.32 33.58
N ASP A 181 -28.24 1.48 34.50
CA ASP A 181 -28.72 1.89 35.84
C ASP A 181 -27.58 2.23 36.80
N MET A 182 -26.36 1.77 36.50
CA MET A 182 -25.10 2.15 37.16
C MET A 182 -24.47 3.42 36.54
N ALA A 183 -25.00 3.92 35.41
CA ALA A 183 -24.41 5.02 34.65
C ALA A 183 -24.29 6.30 35.49
N TYR A 184 -23.06 6.79 35.61
CA TYR A 184 -22.75 8.06 36.25
C TYR A 184 -23.08 9.24 35.31
N HIS A 185 -22.58 9.17 34.07
CA HIS A 185 -22.98 10.03 32.97
C HIS A 185 -23.29 9.20 31.72
N THR A 186 -24.17 9.71 30.86
CA THR A 186 -24.47 9.17 29.52
C THR A 186 -24.16 10.23 28.50
N TYR A 187 -23.56 9.86 27.37
CA TYR A 187 -23.42 10.77 26.24
C TYR A 187 -24.80 11.15 25.67
N THR A 188 -24.92 12.36 25.16
CA THR A 188 -26.10 12.83 24.42
C THR A 188 -25.59 13.57 23.21
N PRO A 189 -25.72 12.98 22.00
CA PRO A 189 -25.28 13.61 20.76
C PRO A 189 -25.86 15.02 20.57
N PRO A 190 -25.14 15.94 19.88
CA PRO A 190 -25.65 17.27 19.54
C PRO A 190 -26.96 17.24 18.74
N GLU A 191 -27.70 18.36 18.74
CA GLU A 191 -28.94 18.48 17.98
C GLU A 191 -28.70 18.23 16.48
N GLY A 192 -29.30 17.16 15.95
CA GLY A 192 -29.14 16.72 14.55
C GLY A 192 -28.17 15.57 14.34
N LYS A 193 -27.44 15.12 15.38
CA LYS A 193 -26.59 13.92 15.37
C LYS A 193 -27.18 12.81 16.26
N ARG A 194 -26.75 11.56 16.04
CA ARG A 194 -27.13 10.36 16.81
C ARG A 194 -25.98 9.36 17.00
N GLN A 195 -24.91 9.41 16.20
CA GLN A 195 -23.73 8.53 16.33
C GLN A 195 -23.19 8.49 17.78
N GLY A 196 -22.72 7.32 18.20
CA GLY A 196 -22.15 7.08 19.53
C GLY A 196 -23.16 7.17 20.66
N GLY A 197 -24.46 7.25 20.33
CA GLY A 197 -25.54 7.57 21.23
C GLY A 197 -25.76 6.56 22.36
N MET A 198 -25.15 5.36 22.33
CA MET A 198 -25.18 4.40 23.43
C MET A 198 -24.12 4.67 24.53
N SER A 199 -23.12 5.50 24.29
CA SER A 199 -21.97 5.69 25.20
C SER A 199 -22.34 6.18 26.61
N TYR A 200 -21.68 5.63 27.63
CA TYR A 200 -21.89 5.97 29.04
C TYR A 200 -20.67 5.66 29.91
N SER A 201 -20.63 6.21 31.13
CA SER A 201 -19.55 5.98 32.08
C SER A 201 -20.06 5.39 33.39
N VAL A 202 -19.29 4.49 34.01
CA VAL A 202 -19.65 3.80 35.26
C VAL A 202 -18.51 3.97 36.27
N ARG A 203 -18.86 4.25 37.53
CA ARG A 203 -17.91 4.33 38.65
C ARG A 203 -17.89 2.99 39.37
N LEU A 204 -16.72 2.34 39.38
CA LEU A 204 -16.51 1.02 39.98
C LEU A 204 -15.78 1.14 41.33
N ASP A 205 -15.94 0.10 42.15
CA ASP A 205 -15.17 -0.08 43.40
C ASP A 205 -13.66 -0.10 43.15
N GLY A 206 -12.84 0.12 44.19
CA GLY A 206 -11.39 0.36 44.05
C GLY A 206 -11.05 1.76 43.51
N GLY A 207 -12.06 2.54 43.10
CA GLY A 207 -11.91 3.89 42.54
C GLY A 207 -11.52 3.86 41.07
N TYR A 208 -12.27 3.15 40.24
CA TYR A 208 -12.06 3.09 38.79
C TYR A 208 -13.23 3.74 38.05
N ARG A 209 -12.95 4.29 36.86
CA ARG A 209 -13.94 4.78 35.91
C ARG A 209 -13.89 3.91 34.66
N LEU A 210 -14.99 3.23 34.38
CA LEU A 210 -15.22 2.61 33.08
C LEU A 210 -15.86 3.65 32.15
N ILE A 211 -15.34 3.78 30.94
CA ILE A 211 -15.91 4.63 29.88
C ILE A 211 -16.24 3.72 28.71
N LEU A 212 -17.54 3.51 28.47
CA LEU A 212 -18.05 2.66 27.40
C LEU A 212 -18.37 3.54 26.19
N LEU A 213 -17.69 3.26 25.08
CA LEU A 213 -17.71 4.02 23.83
C LEU A 213 -18.43 3.21 22.75
N ASP A 214 -19.53 3.78 22.27
CA ASP A 214 -20.26 3.27 21.12
C ASP A 214 -19.57 3.73 19.84
N THR A 215 -18.77 2.84 19.25
CA THR A 215 -18.02 3.09 18.01
C THR A 215 -18.85 2.85 16.74
N ASN A 216 -20.10 2.41 16.89
CA ASN A 216 -20.84 1.78 15.80
C ASN A 216 -21.64 2.80 14.96
N LEU A 217 -21.77 2.51 13.66
CA LEU A 217 -22.52 3.32 12.72
C LEU A 217 -23.86 2.64 12.41
N TYR A 218 -24.97 3.24 12.84
CA TYR A 218 -26.30 2.66 12.69
C TYR A 218 -27.41 3.72 12.49
N THR A 219 -27.04 4.97 12.21
CA THR A 219 -27.97 6.10 12.03
C THR A 219 -27.64 6.94 10.81
N ALA A 220 -28.68 7.56 10.23
CA ALA A 220 -28.60 8.28 8.96
C ALA A 220 -27.61 9.48 8.92
N ASP A 221 -27.10 9.94 10.07
CA ASP A 221 -26.10 10.99 10.18
C ASP A 221 -24.65 10.50 10.08
N CYS A 222 -24.41 9.19 10.13
CA CYS A 222 -23.07 8.60 10.09
C CYS A 222 -22.92 7.38 9.17
N THR A 223 -24.00 6.84 8.61
CA THR A 223 -23.94 5.70 7.66
C THR A 223 -23.74 6.19 6.22
N LYS A 224 -22.97 5.46 5.41
CA LYS A 224 -22.71 5.84 4.00
C LYS A 224 -23.99 5.96 3.17
N THR A 225 -25.02 5.18 3.51
CA THR A 225 -26.33 5.18 2.83
C THR A 225 -27.23 6.36 3.22
N GLY A 226 -26.90 7.11 4.27
CA GLY A 226 -27.78 8.15 4.82
C GLY A 226 -29.10 7.59 5.38
N THR A 227 -29.09 6.35 5.89
CA THR A 227 -30.27 5.67 6.46
C THR A 227 -30.01 5.10 7.87
N ASP A 228 -31.08 4.90 8.64
CA ASP A 228 -31.02 4.22 9.95
C ASP A 228 -30.88 2.70 9.75
N GLU A 229 -29.68 2.28 9.37
CA GLU A 229 -29.26 0.91 9.02
C GLU A 229 -27.83 0.69 9.55
N HIS A 230 -27.45 -0.53 9.91
CA HIS A 230 -26.08 -0.81 10.34
C HIS A 230 -25.07 -0.62 9.19
N ASP A 231 -23.86 -0.19 9.53
CA ASP A 231 -22.65 -0.29 8.71
C ASP A 231 -21.64 -1.18 9.45
N THR A 232 -20.73 -1.83 8.72
CA THR A 232 -19.61 -2.57 9.32
C THR A 232 -18.42 -1.65 9.62
N ALA A 233 -18.35 -0.49 8.98
CA ALA A 233 -17.42 0.57 9.37
C ALA A 233 -17.80 1.15 10.74
N GLN A 234 -16.81 1.60 11.49
CA GLN A 234 -16.93 2.07 12.88
C GLN A 234 -16.04 3.30 13.09
N ALA A 235 -16.50 4.27 13.89
CA ALA A 235 -15.80 5.53 14.11
C ALA A 235 -16.18 6.19 15.45
N ILE A 236 -15.25 6.95 16.01
CA ILE A 236 -15.50 7.87 17.13
C ILE A 236 -15.57 9.29 16.57
N SER A 237 -16.77 9.85 16.48
CA SER A 237 -16.95 11.27 16.10
C SER A 237 -16.21 12.21 17.05
N ASP A 238 -15.77 13.37 16.54
CA ASP A 238 -15.13 14.41 17.36
C ASP A 238 -15.99 14.83 18.57
N ASP A 239 -17.31 14.90 18.44
CA ASP A 239 -18.21 15.22 19.56
C ASP A 239 -18.22 14.13 20.66
N LEU A 240 -18.17 12.85 20.26
CA LEU A 240 -18.06 11.73 21.20
C LEU A 240 -16.68 11.72 21.86
N LEU A 241 -15.63 12.01 21.10
CA LEU A 241 -14.27 12.13 21.60
C LEU A 241 -14.16 13.27 22.63
N GLU A 242 -14.70 14.47 22.34
CA GLU A 242 -14.74 15.57 23.30
C GLU A 242 -15.45 15.19 24.60
N TRP A 243 -16.55 14.42 24.52
CA TRP A 243 -17.23 13.89 25.71
C TRP A 243 -16.36 12.88 26.48
N ALA A 244 -15.73 11.92 25.79
CA ALA A 244 -14.84 10.94 26.41
C ALA A 244 -13.64 11.61 27.12
N LEU A 245 -13.03 12.61 26.48
CA LEU A 245 -11.96 13.42 27.06
C LEU A 245 -12.44 14.20 28.31
N ALA A 246 -13.69 14.66 28.33
CA ALA A 246 -14.29 15.29 29.51
C ALA A 246 -14.54 14.29 30.65
N GLU A 247 -14.97 13.06 30.36
CA GLU A 247 -15.10 11.99 31.35
C GLU A 247 -13.75 11.59 31.94
N CYS A 248 -12.70 11.45 31.12
CA CYS A 248 -11.33 11.24 31.57
C CYS A 248 -10.87 12.37 32.52
N ALA A 249 -11.21 13.63 32.22
CA ALA A 249 -10.89 14.77 33.08
C ALA A 249 -11.66 14.75 34.42
N ASP A 250 -12.93 14.32 34.44
CA ASP A 250 -13.72 14.15 35.67
C ASP A 250 -13.22 12.98 36.52
N ALA A 251 -12.86 11.85 35.90
CA ALA A 251 -12.25 10.70 36.58
C ALA A 251 -10.93 11.09 37.26
N LYS A 252 -10.02 11.76 36.54
CA LYS A 252 -8.78 12.33 37.09
C LYS A 252 -9.04 13.32 38.23
N ALA A 253 -10.09 14.14 38.13
CA ALA A 253 -10.48 15.07 39.21
C ALA A 253 -11.08 14.36 40.44
N CYS A 254 -11.70 13.19 40.25
CA CYS A 254 -12.21 12.31 41.31
C CYS A 254 -11.12 11.42 41.94
N GLY A 255 -9.94 11.30 41.31
CA GLY A 255 -8.88 10.38 41.73
C GLY A 255 -9.15 8.93 41.30
N GLU A 256 -9.80 8.76 40.16
CA GLU A 256 -10.18 7.47 39.57
C GLU A 256 -9.25 7.11 38.41
N GLU A 257 -8.88 5.84 38.31
CA GLU A 257 -8.13 5.30 37.16
C GLU A 257 -9.11 4.95 36.04
N ILE A 258 -8.72 5.20 34.78
CA ILE A 258 -9.61 5.13 33.62
C ILE A 258 -9.37 3.83 32.85
N ILE A 259 -10.46 3.11 32.56
CA ILE A 259 -10.49 1.95 31.67
C ILE A 259 -11.52 2.23 30.58
N GLY A 260 -11.13 2.08 29.32
CA GLY A 260 -12.03 2.14 28.18
C GLY A 260 -12.69 0.79 27.91
N VAL A 261 -13.88 0.83 27.31
CA VAL A 261 -14.49 -0.30 26.60
C VAL A 261 -15.09 0.22 25.31
N SER A 262 -14.76 -0.40 24.20
CA SER A 262 -15.40 -0.21 22.90
C SER A 262 -15.80 -1.58 22.34
N HIS A 263 -16.56 -1.62 21.26
CA HIS A 263 -16.57 -2.81 20.42
C HIS A 263 -15.38 -2.77 19.45
N SER A 264 -15.15 -1.57 18.91
CA SER A 264 -14.00 -1.12 18.11
C SER A 264 -12.62 -1.38 18.70
N SER A 265 -11.70 -2.05 18.00
CA SER A 265 -10.27 -1.84 18.20
C SER A 265 -9.85 -0.41 17.80
N MET A 266 -9.01 0.21 18.61
CA MET A 266 -8.38 1.53 18.44
C MET A 266 -6.85 1.43 18.30
N VAL A 267 -6.28 0.25 18.54
CA VAL A 267 -4.88 -0.12 18.36
C VAL A 267 -4.80 -1.20 17.27
N ASP A 268 -3.71 -1.22 16.51
CA ASP A 268 -3.49 -2.25 15.49
C ASP A 268 -2.91 -3.53 16.10
N HIS A 269 -3.69 -4.61 16.04
CA HIS A 269 -3.38 -5.95 16.55
C HIS A 269 -2.68 -6.85 15.51
N ILE A 270 -2.53 -6.41 14.26
CA ILE A 270 -2.07 -7.26 13.15
C ILE A 270 -0.89 -6.61 12.42
N GLY A 271 0.12 -6.19 13.17
CA GLY A 271 1.41 -5.76 12.61
C GLY A 271 1.32 -4.61 11.59
N SER A 272 0.39 -3.67 11.76
CA SER A 272 -0.01 -2.60 10.83
C SER A 272 -0.79 -3.01 9.59
N TYR A 273 -1.19 -4.28 9.44
CA TYR A 273 -2.00 -4.76 8.32
C TYR A 273 -3.50 -4.77 8.62
N GLN A 274 -3.94 -4.70 9.88
CA GLN A 274 -5.36 -4.49 10.20
C GLN A 274 -5.83 -3.16 9.62
N SER A 275 -5.10 -2.07 9.88
CA SER A 275 -5.38 -0.73 9.35
C SER A 275 -5.23 -0.59 7.82
N LYS A 276 -4.63 -1.58 7.12
CA LYS A 276 -4.37 -1.53 5.66
C LYS A 276 -5.24 -2.48 4.83
N LEU A 277 -5.59 -3.64 5.38
CA LEU A 277 -6.34 -4.70 4.67
C LEU A 277 -7.73 -4.93 5.26
N LEU A 278 -7.93 -4.64 6.54
CA LEU A 278 -9.18 -4.91 7.25
C LEU A 278 -9.92 -3.60 7.56
N THR A 279 -10.17 -2.80 6.53
CA THR A 279 -10.93 -1.54 6.64
C THR A 279 -12.31 -1.82 7.25
N GLY A 280 -12.61 -1.17 8.39
CA GLY A 280 -13.81 -1.45 9.19
C GLY A 280 -13.63 -2.45 10.34
N PHE A 281 -12.46 -3.08 10.48
CA PHE A 281 -12.06 -3.84 11.68
C PHE A 281 -11.22 -3.04 12.68
N ILE A 282 -10.90 -1.78 12.34
CA ILE A 282 -10.35 -0.76 13.23
C ILE A 282 -11.15 0.52 13.01
N ILE A 283 -11.28 1.35 14.04
CA ILE A 283 -12.03 2.60 13.89
C ILE A 283 -11.34 3.60 12.95
N GLU A 284 -12.13 4.49 12.34
CA GLU A 284 -11.59 5.65 11.62
C GLU A 284 -10.71 6.56 12.52
N ASP A 285 -9.60 7.05 11.97
CA ASP A 285 -8.57 7.85 12.65
C ASP A 285 -7.94 7.21 13.91
N ALA A 286 -7.94 5.88 14.02
CA ALA A 286 -7.51 5.12 15.21
C ALA A 286 -6.29 5.70 15.96
N GLU A 287 -5.17 5.97 15.28
CA GLU A 287 -3.96 6.53 15.91
C GLU A 287 -4.23 7.89 16.60
N GLU A 288 -5.03 8.76 15.99
CA GLU A 288 -5.36 10.07 16.54
C GLU A 288 -6.27 9.94 17.78
N ARG A 289 -7.26 9.03 17.71
CA ARG A 289 -8.21 8.79 18.80
C ARG A 289 -7.51 8.14 19.99
N ALA A 290 -6.71 7.10 19.75
CA ALA A 290 -5.87 6.44 20.76
C ALA A 290 -4.88 7.41 21.40
N THR A 291 -4.20 8.26 20.62
CA THR A 291 -3.32 9.33 21.13
C THR A 291 -4.04 10.25 22.11
N LYS A 292 -5.18 10.83 21.69
CA LYS A 292 -5.94 11.77 22.53
C LYS A 292 -6.44 11.13 23.82
N LEU A 293 -6.91 9.87 23.78
CA LEU A 293 -7.38 9.15 24.96
C LEU A 293 -6.24 8.73 25.90
N ALA A 294 -5.10 8.28 25.37
CA ALA A 294 -3.90 7.97 26.17
C ALA A 294 -3.38 9.23 26.91
N GLU A 295 -3.32 10.38 26.23
CA GLU A 295 -2.99 11.67 26.86
C GLU A 295 -4.04 12.11 27.90
N ALA A 296 -5.31 11.78 27.67
CA ALA A 296 -6.37 11.96 28.65
C ALA A 296 -6.30 10.98 29.83
N GLY A 297 -5.44 9.95 29.77
CA GLY A 297 -5.14 9.01 30.86
C GLY A 297 -5.86 7.67 30.78
N MET A 298 -6.44 7.34 29.64
CA MET A 298 -6.98 6.01 29.36
C MET A 298 -5.84 5.13 28.85
N HIS A 299 -5.21 4.38 29.75
CA HIS A 299 -4.05 3.54 29.44
C HIS A 299 -4.40 2.08 29.15
N PHE A 300 -5.66 1.70 29.34
CA PHE A 300 -6.19 0.37 29.05
C PHE A 300 -7.56 0.48 28.39
N ASN A 301 -7.77 -0.24 27.28
CA ASN A 301 -9.06 -0.41 26.60
C ASN A 301 -9.38 -1.91 26.41
N PHE A 302 -10.67 -2.23 26.26
CA PHE A 302 -11.15 -3.58 25.94
C PHE A 302 -12.09 -3.52 24.73
N CYS A 303 -11.86 -4.41 23.76
CA CYS A 303 -12.62 -4.50 22.51
C CYS A 303 -12.97 -5.96 22.14
N GLY A 304 -13.55 -6.15 20.96
CA GLY A 304 -13.86 -7.45 20.35
C GLY A 304 -13.78 -7.33 18.82
N HIS A 305 -14.83 -7.75 18.10
CA HIS A 305 -15.05 -7.53 16.66
C HIS A 305 -14.15 -8.34 15.70
N GLN A 306 -12.84 -8.44 15.92
CA GLN A 306 -11.94 -9.21 15.04
C GLN A 306 -11.78 -10.68 15.45
N HIS A 307 -12.33 -11.06 16.60
CA HIS A 307 -12.32 -12.39 17.21
C HIS A 307 -10.95 -12.91 17.69
N LEU A 308 -9.97 -12.02 17.89
CA LEU A 308 -8.63 -12.37 18.37
C LEU A 308 -8.60 -12.59 19.89
N ALA A 309 -7.54 -13.26 20.36
CA ALA A 309 -7.21 -13.39 21.79
C ALA A 309 -5.88 -12.70 22.08
N ASP A 310 -5.86 -11.37 21.96
CA ASP A 310 -4.63 -10.58 21.80
C ASP A 310 -4.61 -9.31 22.69
N VAL A 311 -3.42 -8.76 22.98
CA VAL A 311 -3.29 -7.53 23.79
C VAL A 311 -2.25 -6.57 23.21
N ALA A 312 -2.62 -5.84 22.15
CA ALA A 312 -1.75 -4.87 21.51
C ALA A 312 -1.38 -3.66 22.38
N LYS A 313 -0.27 -3.01 22.00
CA LYS A 313 0.21 -1.75 22.60
C LYS A 313 0.40 -0.66 21.56
N PHE A 314 -0.01 0.55 21.91
CA PHE A 314 0.27 1.78 21.19
C PHE A 314 1.12 2.73 22.05
N VAL A 315 2.09 3.41 21.42
CA VAL A 315 2.88 4.48 22.05
C VAL A 315 2.72 5.75 21.22
N ALA A 316 2.04 6.73 21.81
CA ALA A 316 1.82 8.04 21.22
C ALA A 316 3.13 8.82 21.08
N ASP A 317 3.13 9.85 20.22
CA ASP A 317 4.27 10.74 20.02
C ASP A 317 4.71 11.49 21.28
N SER A 318 3.78 11.75 22.19
CA SER A 318 4.06 12.38 23.47
C SER A 318 4.65 11.39 24.49
N GLY A 319 4.82 10.11 24.12
CA GLY A 319 5.28 9.02 24.96
C GLY A 319 4.18 8.37 25.81
N GLU A 320 2.93 8.84 25.74
CA GLU A 320 1.83 8.17 26.45
C GLU A 320 1.50 6.81 25.80
N VAL A 321 1.09 5.86 26.64
CA VAL A 321 0.89 4.45 26.25
C VAL A 321 -0.57 4.07 26.42
N MET A 322 -1.08 3.28 25.47
CA MET A 322 -2.34 2.57 25.57
C MET A 322 -2.09 1.09 25.33
N TYR A 323 -2.64 0.25 26.20
CA TYR A 323 -2.80 -1.19 25.98
C TYR A 323 -4.26 -1.45 25.60
N GLU A 324 -4.50 -2.26 24.60
CA GLU A 324 -5.84 -2.67 24.19
C GLU A 324 -5.92 -4.19 24.23
N CYS A 325 -6.96 -4.72 24.86
CA CYS A 325 -7.19 -6.16 24.97
C CYS A 325 -8.40 -6.53 24.13
N GLU A 326 -8.14 -7.25 23.03
CA GLU A 326 -9.21 -7.81 22.22
C GLU A 326 -9.71 -9.10 22.88
N THR A 327 -11.02 -9.15 23.12
CA THR A 327 -11.68 -10.26 23.81
C THR A 327 -12.24 -11.25 22.79
N PRO A 328 -11.82 -12.53 22.84
CA PRO A 328 -12.28 -13.53 21.86
C PRO A 328 -13.75 -13.91 22.05
N PRO A 329 -14.41 -14.40 20.98
CA PRO A 329 -15.79 -14.88 21.02
C PRO A 329 -15.93 -16.17 21.84
N SER A 330 -17.13 -16.37 22.41
CA SER A 330 -17.50 -17.67 23.00
C SER A 330 -17.98 -18.69 21.96
N GLY A 331 -18.53 -18.24 20.83
CA GLY A 331 -19.17 -19.09 19.80
C GLY A 331 -18.30 -19.49 18.61
N THR A 332 -17.09 -18.97 18.52
CA THR A 332 -16.13 -19.19 17.41
C THR A 332 -14.76 -19.49 18.02
N TYR A 333 -13.87 -20.18 17.30
CA TYR A 333 -12.47 -20.30 17.76
C TYR A 333 -11.87 -18.89 17.97
N PRO A 334 -11.14 -18.63 19.08
CA PRO A 334 -10.56 -19.59 20.02
C PRO A 334 -11.48 -20.07 21.16
N CYS A 335 -12.74 -19.64 21.24
CA CYS A 335 -13.72 -19.99 22.28
C CYS A 335 -13.24 -19.64 23.70
N GLY A 336 -12.94 -18.36 23.91
CA GLY A 336 -12.27 -17.87 25.12
C GLY A 336 -13.06 -16.83 25.90
N MET A 337 -12.43 -16.36 26.99
CA MET A 337 -12.78 -15.19 27.78
C MET A 337 -11.53 -14.71 28.53
N TYR A 338 -11.47 -13.46 28.96
CA TYR A 338 -10.44 -13.01 29.90
C TYR A 338 -11.02 -12.80 31.30
N VAL A 339 -10.23 -13.14 32.33
CA VAL A 339 -10.40 -12.66 33.71
C VAL A 339 -9.24 -11.74 34.02
N THR A 340 -9.55 -10.46 34.19
CA THR A 340 -8.55 -9.39 34.37
C THR A 340 -8.55 -8.88 35.80
N GLU A 341 -7.35 -8.79 36.37
CA GLU A 341 -7.09 -8.16 37.66
C GLU A 341 -6.32 -6.86 37.45
N PHE A 342 -6.90 -5.74 37.88
CA PHE A 342 -6.22 -4.44 37.94
C PHE A 342 -5.76 -4.13 39.36
N VAL A 343 -4.54 -3.62 39.49
CA VAL A 343 -3.94 -3.19 40.76
C VAL A 343 -3.26 -1.84 40.57
N LYS A 344 -3.52 -0.92 41.51
CA LYS A 344 -2.84 0.38 41.59
C LYS A 344 -1.50 0.25 42.30
N GLY A 345 -0.42 0.64 41.64
CA GLY A 345 0.93 0.68 42.23
C GLY A 345 1.20 1.96 43.02
N GLU A 346 2.45 2.14 43.43
CA GLU A 346 2.88 3.42 44.01
C GLU A 346 3.10 4.46 42.89
N ASN A 347 2.91 5.75 43.18
CA ASN A 347 3.21 6.86 42.26
C ASN A 347 2.37 6.95 40.96
N GLY A 348 1.24 6.25 40.87
CA GLY A 348 0.34 6.31 39.70
C GLY A 348 0.58 5.22 38.66
N GLU A 349 1.27 4.15 39.04
CA GLU A 349 1.35 2.94 38.20
C GLU A 349 0.00 2.21 38.17
N LEU A 350 -0.37 1.68 37.01
CA LEU A 350 -1.57 0.85 36.83
C LEU A 350 -1.17 -0.46 36.15
N THR A 351 -1.31 -1.58 36.88
CA THR A 351 -1.02 -2.93 36.40
C THR A 351 -2.31 -3.66 36.07
N GLY A 352 -2.42 -4.20 34.85
CA GLY A 352 -3.45 -5.16 34.45
C GLY A 352 -2.85 -6.54 34.21
N THR A 353 -3.39 -7.57 34.85
CA THR A 353 -3.04 -8.99 34.65
C THR A 353 -4.22 -9.67 33.98
N PHE A 354 -4.02 -10.17 32.76
CA PHE A 354 -5.05 -10.76 31.91
C PHE A 354 -4.84 -12.27 31.88
N ASN A 355 -5.88 -13.03 32.26
CA ASN A 355 -5.83 -14.49 32.28
C ASN A 355 -6.91 -15.03 31.34
N TYR A 356 -6.50 -15.60 30.22
CA TYR A 356 -7.39 -16.28 29.27
C TYR A 356 -7.88 -17.59 29.87
N HIS A 357 -9.18 -17.84 29.71
CA HIS A 357 -9.82 -19.10 30.05
C HIS A 357 -10.60 -19.64 28.84
N ASP A 358 -10.42 -20.93 28.52
CA ASP A 358 -11.31 -21.61 27.57
C ASP A 358 -12.72 -21.65 28.17
N ILE A 359 -13.76 -21.39 27.35
CA ILE A 359 -15.15 -21.38 27.86
C ILE A 359 -15.54 -22.66 28.57
N ASP A 360 -14.93 -23.79 28.20
CA ASP A 360 -15.22 -25.11 28.71
C ASP A 360 -14.27 -25.56 29.82
N GLU A 361 -13.54 -24.68 30.50
CA GLU A 361 -12.64 -25.07 31.59
C GLU A 361 -13.41 -25.75 32.74
N SER A 362 -14.40 -25.06 33.32
CA SER A 362 -15.12 -25.51 34.53
C SER A 362 -16.27 -26.48 34.22
N ALA A 363 -16.86 -26.44 33.02
CA ALA A 363 -17.94 -27.33 32.57
C ALA A 363 -17.80 -27.67 31.08
N PRO A 364 -18.24 -28.84 30.59
CA PRO A 364 -18.21 -29.13 29.15
C PRO A 364 -19.31 -28.36 28.39
N VAL A 365 -19.10 -28.10 27.10
CA VAL A 365 -20.17 -27.63 26.20
C VAL A 365 -21.15 -28.79 25.94
N MET A 366 -22.45 -28.51 26.04
CA MET A 366 -23.53 -29.51 26.06
C MET A 366 -24.43 -29.44 24.81
N LEU A 367 -23.84 -29.63 23.63
CA LEU A 367 -24.57 -29.54 22.36
C LEU A 367 -25.70 -30.57 22.23
N TYR A 368 -26.96 -30.11 22.17
CA TYR A 368 -28.16 -30.96 22.09
C TYR A 368 -28.26 -32.01 23.21
N GLY A 369 -27.68 -31.72 24.37
CA GLY A 369 -27.58 -32.66 25.49
C GLY A 369 -26.50 -33.75 25.31
N VAL A 370 -25.59 -33.58 24.34
CA VAL A 370 -24.40 -34.41 24.15
C VAL A 370 -23.16 -33.62 24.59
N GLU A 371 -22.45 -34.17 25.58
CA GLU A 371 -21.18 -33.64 26.07
C GLU A 371 -20.13 -33.62 24.95
N GLN A 372 -19.56 -32.45 24.68
CA GLN A 372 -18.49 -32.29 23.69
C GLN A 372 -17.11 -32.58 24.30
N PRO A 373 -16.16 -33.18 23.55
CA PRO A 373 -14.76 -33.29 23.97
C PRO A 373 -14.14 -31.93 24.32
N LYS A 374 -13.32 -31.91 25.37
CA LYS A 374 -12.51 -30.75 25.77
C LYS A 374 -11.09 -30.82 25.16
N PRO A 375 -10.46 -29.69 24.79
CA PRO A 375 -11.04 -28.34 24.77
C PRO A 375 -11.98 -28.18 23.57
N PHE A 376 -13.12 -27.54 23.79
CA PHE A 376 -14.16 -27.38 22.77
C PHE A 376 -13.69 -26.59 21.53
N LYS A 377 -12.73 -25.66 21.71
CA LYS A 377 -12.23 -24.79 20.62
C LYS A 377 -11.72 -25.54 19.39
N ASN A 378 -11.10 -26.71 19.55
CA ASN A 378 -10.64 -27.52 18.42
C ASN A 378 -11.83 -28.00 17.55
N ILE A 379 -12.98 -28.28 18.18
CA ILE A 379 -14.23 -28.66 17.49
C ILE A 379 -14.86 -27.43 16.84
N ALA A 380 -14.81 -26.26 17.50
CA ALA A 380 -15.28 -25.00 16.93
C ALA A 380 -14.48 -24.62 15.68
N PHE A 381 -13.15 -24.72 15.72
CA PHE A 381 -12.29 -24.48 14.56
C PHE A 381 -12.65 -25.41 13.39
N GLY A 382 -12.70 -26.73 13.61
CA GLY A 382 -13.04 -27.69 12.57
C GLY A 382 -14.47 -27.55 12.00
N LYS A 383 -15.36 -26.86 12.73
CA LYS A 383 -16.70 -26.47 12.27
C LYS A 383 -16.70 -25.17 11.47
N ALA A 384 -15.92 -24.17 11.89
CA ALA A 384 -15.83 -22.87 11.25
C ALA A 384 -15.03 -22.91 9.93
N TYR A 385 -13.89 -23.61 9.93
CA TYR A 385 -12.88 -23.53 8.86
C TYR A 385 -12.61 -24.86 8.13
N GLY A 386 -13.26 -25.95 8.56
CA GLY A 386 -13.11 -27.28 7.98
C GLY A 386 -12.14 -28.18 8.76
N ASN A 387 -12.42 -29.49 8.77
CA ASN A 387 -11.67 -30.50 9.54
C ASN A 387 -10.41 -30.99 8.79
N GLY A 388 -9.56 -30.05 8.36
CA GLY A 388 -8.33 -30.35 7.60
C GLY A 388 -8.49 -30.25 6.09
N ASP A 389 -9.56 -29.62 5.63
CA ASP A 389 -9.80 -29.28 4.23
C ASP A 389 -10.54 -27.93 4.16
N VAL A 390 -9.86 -26.92 3.61
CA VAL A 390 -10.37 -25.54 3.49
C VAL A 390 -11.24 -25.35 2.25
N THR A 391 -11.33 -26.35 1.34
CA THR A 391 -12.17 -26.30 0.14
C THR A 391 -13.64 -26.04 0.50
N THR A 392 -14.13 -26.67 1.58
CA THR A 392 -15.50 -26.46 2.08
C THR A 392 -15.72 -25.02 2.55
N LEU A 393 -14.75 -24.41 3.25
CA LEU A 393 -14.83 -23.01 3.68
C LEU A 393 -14.90 -22.07 2.47
N ALA A 394 -13.96 -22.23 1.53
CA ALA A 394 -13.91 -21.43 0.30
C ALA A 394 -15.21 -21.55 -0.51
N MET A 395 -15.73 -22.77 -0.71
CA MET A 395 -16.98 -23.00 -1.42
C MET A 395 -18.20 -22.43 -0.69
N ASN A 396 -18.24 -22.44 0.64
CA ASN A 396 -19.33 -21.81 1.39
C ASN A 396 -19.33 -20.28 1.22
N ILE A 397 -18.15 -19.65 1.28
CA ILE A 397 -17.98 -18.21 1.03
C ILE A 397 -18.44 -17.84 -0.39
N ILE A 398 -18.02 -18.62 -1.38
CA ILE A 398 -18.39 -18.43 -2.79
C ILE A 398 -19.89 -18.58 -3.01
N LYS A 399 -20.49 -19.67 -2.50
CA LYS A 399 -21.94 -19.95 -2.61
C LYS A 399 -22.78 -18.86 -1.96
N TYR A 400 -22.31 -18.30 -0.84
CA TYR A 400 -22.98 -17.21 -0.13
C TYR A 400 -22.93 -15.89 -0.92
N ASN A 401 -21.75 -15.48 -1.40
CA ASN A 401 -21.59 -14.20 -2.10
C ASN A 401 -22.24 -14.22 -3.50
N LEU A 402 -21.94 -15.24 -4.31
CA LEU A 402 -22.43 -15.30 -5.70
C LEU A 402 -23.94 -15.55 -5.81
N GLY A 403 -24.57 -16.18 -4.82
CA GLY A 403 -26.01 -16.44 -4.83
C GLY A 403 -26.86 -15.18 -5.08
N SER A 404 -26.44 -14.05 -4.48
CA SER A 404 -27.13 -12.75 -4.68
C SER A 404 -26.98 -12.18 -6.10
N ILE A 405 -25.81 -12.39 -6.73
CA ILE A 405 -25.53 -11.97 -8.11
C ILE A 405 -26.35 -12.83 -9.08
N PHE A 406 -26.48 -14.14 -8.82
CA PHE A 406 -27.28 -15.05 -9.66
C PHE A 406 -28.78 -14.74 -9.60
N ASP A 407 -29.31 -14.43 -8.41
CA ASP A 407 -30.68 -13.92 -8.26
C ASP A 407 -30.85 -12.61 -9.07
N GLY A 408 -29.89 -11.67 -8.97
CA GLY A 408 -29.89 -10.42 -9.74
C GLY A 408 -29.87 -10.62 -11.26
N ILE A 409 -29.01 -11.50 -11.78
CA ILE A 409 -28.96 -11.85 -13.21
C ILE A 409 -30.30 -12.45 -13.67
N SER A 410 -30.91 -13.32 -12.86
CA SER A 410 -32.20 -13.94 -13.18
C SER A 410 -33.36 -12.93 -13.14
N GLU A 411 -33.34 -11.97 -12.22
CA GLU A 411 -34.31 -10.88 -12.14
C GLU A 411 -34.16 -9.85 -13.27
N ALA A 412 -32.92 -9.54 -13.67
CA ALA A 412 -32.60 -8.68 -14.80
C ALA A 412 -33.06 -9.27 -16.15
N GLY A 413 -33.01 -10.60 -16.27
CA GLY A 413 -33.47 -11.36 -17.44
C GLY A 413 -32.35 -11.95 -18.30
N GLY A 414 -31.10 -11.67 -17.96
CA GLY A 414 -29.90 -12.06 -18.70
C GLY A 414 -28.64 -11.44 -18.08
N ILE A 415 -27.46 -11.92 -18.46
CA ILE A 415 -26.17 -11.35 -17.98
C ILE A 415 -26.00 -9.93 -18.52
N LEU A 416 -26.40 -9.68 -19.77
CA LEU A 416 -26.23 -8.39 -20.43
C LEU A 416 -27.09 -7.29 -19.77
N GLU A 417 -28.37 -7.57 -19.52
CA GLU A 417 -29.27 -6.65 -18.80
C GLU A 417 -28.86 -6.41 -17.35
N TYR A 418 -28.19 -7.37 -16.71
CA TYR A 418 -27.63 -7.19 -15.37
C TYR A 418 -26.43 -6.23 -15.40
N LEU A 419 -25.50 -6.43 -16.34
CA LEU A 419 -24.35 -5.52 -16.51
C LEU A 419 -24.78 -4.08 -16.82
N GLU A 420 -25.81 -3.87 -17.66
CA GLU A 420 -26.37 -2.53 -17.92
C GLU A 420 -26.99 -1.91 -16.65
N GLN A 421 -27.66 -2.70 -15.80
CA GLN A 421 -28.26 -2.23 -14.54
C GLN A 421 -27.21 -1.88 -13.48
N GLU A 422 -26.10 -2.60 -13.42
CA GLU A 422 -24.93 -2.30 -12.58
C GLU A 422 -24.04 -1.17 -13.16
N GLY A 423 -24.46 -0.52 -14.26
CA GLY A 423 -23.79 0.65 -14.84
C GLY A 423 -22.63 0.36 -15.79
N ILE A 424 -22.46 -0.90 -16.22
CA ILE A 424 -21.41 -1.31 -17.16
C ILE A 424 -21.93 -1.20 -18.60
N ASP A 425 -21.60 -0.09 -19.27
CA ASP A 425 -21.94 0.14 -20.68
C ASP A 425 -21.05 -0.68 -21.63
N LEU A 426 -21.46 -1.92 -21.86
CA LEU A 426 -20.76 -2.85 -22.74
C LEU A 426 -20.78 -2.39 -24.22
N GLU A 427 -21.80 -1.64 -24.66
CA GLU A 427 -21.85 -1.11 -26.03
C GLU A 427 -20.78 -0.04 -26.25
N GLN A 428 -20.57 0.86 -25.28
CA GLN A 428 -19.51 1.86 -25.33
C GLN A 428 -18.12 1.19 -25.30
N ILE A 429 -17.89 0.25 -24.37
CA ILE A 429 -16.61 -0.50 -24.25
C ILE A 429 -16.26 -1.21 -25.58
N LEU A 430 -17.22 -1.91 -26.18
CA LEU A 430 -17.02 -2.64 -27.43
C LEU A 430 -16.92 -1.68 -28.64
N SER A 431 -17.64 -0.57 -28.62
CA SER A 431 -17.55 0.46 -29.67
C SER A 431 -16.16 1.08 -29.71
N ASP A 432 -15.58 1.44 -28.56
CA ASP A 432 -14.23 2.01 -28.49
C ASP A 432 -13.16 0.99 -28.90
N ALA A 433 -13.30 -0.28 -28.49
CA ALA A 433 -12.38 -1.35 -28.88
C ALA A 433 -12.37 -1.64 -30.40
N PHE A 434 -13.54 -1.61 -31.06
CA PHE A 434 -13.68 -2.02 -32.47
C PHE A 434 -13.88 -0.87 -33.48
N ALA A 435 -13.93 0.39 -33.04
CA ALA A 435 -14.11 1.56 -33.90
C ALA A 435 -13.17 1.55 -35.12
N GLY A 436 -13.75 1.53 -36.34
CA GLY A 436 -13.03 1.72 -37.61
C GLY A 436 -12.52 0.46 -38.33
N VAL A 437 -13.10 -0.72 -38.13
CA VAL A 437 -12.72 -1.96 -38.85
C VAL A 437 -13.53 -2.13 -40.14
N THR A 438 -13.01 -1.59 -41.25
CA THR A 438 -13.72 -1.53 -42.55
C THR A 438 -13.21 -2.53 -43.61
N LEU A 439 -14.11 -3.12 -44.41
CA LEU A 439 -13.75 -3.79 -45.67
C LEU A 439 -13.98 -2.82 -46.85
N GLY A 440 -12.94 -2.04 -47.20
CA GLY A 440 -13.09 -0.96 -48.16
C GLY A 440 -13.96 0.17 -47.57
N PRO A 441 -14.95 0.73 -48.29
CA PRO A 441 -15.78 1.83 -47.79
C PRO A 441 -16.97 1.36 -46.92
N ILE A 442 -16.92 0.13 -46.39
CA ILE A 442 -18.01 -0.51 -45.66
C ILE A 442 -17.50 -0.91 -44.29
N ASP A 443 -18.15 -0.40 -43.25
CA ASP A 443 -17.95 -0.86 -41.88
C ASP A 443 -18.57 -2.25 -41.72
N ILE A 444 -17.80 -3.20 -41.19
CA ILE A 444 -18.22 -4.61 -41.07
C ILE A 444 -18.72 -4.91 -39.65
N PHE A 445 -18.10 -4.26 -38.67
CA PHE A 445 -18.28 -4.46 -37.25
C PHE A 445 -18.91 -3.20 -36.65
N THR A 446 -20.18 -2.97 -37.00
CA THR A 446 -20.99 -1.96 -36.31
C THR A 446 -21.23 -2.39 -34.87
N ALA A 447 -21.32 -1.44 -33.93
CA ALA A 447 -21.67 -1.69 -32.53
C ALA A 447 -22.85 -2.68 -32.40
N GLU A 448 -23.94 -2.44 -33.15
CA GLU A 448 -25.11 -3.32 -33.25
C GLU A 448 -24.78 -4.80 -33.55
N ASN A 449 -23.80 -5.09 -34.42
CA ASN A 449 -23.44 -6.46 -34.79
C ASN A 449 -22.51 -7.12 -33.77
N ILE A 450 -21.67 -6.33 -33.09
CA ILE A 450 -20.80 -6.82 -32.01
C ILE A 450 -21.66 -7.08 -30.77
N MET A 451 -22.64 -6.22 -30.48
CA MET A 451 -23.59 -6.41 -29.39
C MET A 451 -24.43 -7.67 -29.56
N PHE A 452 -24.91 -8.01 -30.77
CA PHE A 452 -25.55 -9.31 -31.00
C PHE A 452 -24.63 -10.52 -30.76
N LEU A 453 -23.31 -10.37 -30.94
CA LEU A 453 -22.36 -11.43 -30.61
C LEU A 453 -22.06 -11.48 -29.09
N ALA A 454 -22.00 -10.33 -28.42
CA ALA A 454 -21.83 -10.26 -26.98
C ALA A 454 -23.07 -10.82 -26.24
N ASP A 455 -24.27 -10.55 -26.76
CA ASP A 455 -25.57 -11.09 -26.35
C ASP A 455 -25.58 -12.63 -26.47
N ASP A 456 -25.27 -13.17 -27.66
CA ASP A 456 -25.14 -14.63 -27.89
C ASP A 456 -24.07 -15.30 -26.99
N LEU A 457 -22.95 -14.64 -26.72
CA LEU A 457 -21.93 -15.16 -25.79
C LEU A 457 -22.40 -15.10 -24.32
N CYS A 458 -23.14 -14.07 -23.93
CA CYS A 458 -23.78 -13.98 -22.61
C CYS A 458 -24.84 -15.07 -22.43
N ASP A 459 -25.67 -15.32 -23.44
CA ASP A 459 -26.65 -16.41 -23.48
C ASP A 459 -25.95 -17.78 -23.38
N GLN A 460 -24.85 -18.00 -24.12
CA GLN A 460 -24.07 -19.23 -24.03
C GLN A 460 -23.49 -19.47 -22.62
N LEU A 461 -22.93 -18.43 -21.98
CA LEU A 461 -22.45 -18.51 -20.60
C LEU A 461 -23.58 -18.75 -19.60
N TYR A 462 -24.75 -18.14 -19.82
CA TYR A 462 -25.94 -18.35 -19.00
C TYR A 462 -26.45 -19.80 -19.14
N ASP A 463 -26.55 -20.33 -20.35
CA ASP A 463 -26.98 -21.71 -20.62
C ASP A 463 -25.98 -22.76 -20.10
N ALA A 464 -24.68 -22.49 -20.19
CA ALA A 464 -23.63 -23.40 -19.73
C ALA A 464 -23.51 -23.45 -18.19
N TYR A 465 -23.57 -22.29 -17.50
CA TYR A 465 -23.17 -22.17 -16.10
C TYR A 465 -24.27 -21.70 -15.14
N LEU A 466 -25.29 -20.98 -15.61
CA LEU A 466 -26.31 -20.34 -14.75
C LEU A 466 -27.68 -21.01 -14.82
N THR A 467 -28.00 -21.74 -15.89
CA THR A 467 -29.23 -22.56 -16.00
C THR A 467 -29.26 -23.72 -14.99
N ASP A 468 -28.10 -24.26 -14.61
CA ASP A 468 -27.93 -25.09 -13.41
C ASP A 468 -26.66 -24.66 -12.68
N VAL A 469 -26.82 -23.75 -11.71
CA VAL A 469 -25.73 -23.17 -10.90
C VAL A 469 -24.83 -24.21 -10.21
N ASN A 470 -25.28 -25.46 -10.06
CA ASN A 470 -24.44 -26.53 -9.52
C ASN A 470 -23.28 -26.87 -10.47
N VAL A 471 -23.43 -26.70 -11.79
CA VAL A 471 -22.35 -26.89 -12.77
C VAL A 471 -21.22 -25.90 -12.50
N LEU A 472 -21.55 -24.62 -12.29
CA LEU A 472 -20.58 -23.60 -11.93
C LEU A 472 -19.94 -23.88 -10.56
N TYR A 473 -20.73 -24.30 -9.55
CA TYR A 473 -20.18 -24.65 -8.24
C TYR A 473 -19.26 -25.88 -8.28
N ASP A 474 -19.58 -26.91 -9.06
CA ASP A 474 -18.73 -28.10 -9.23
C ASP A 474 -17.39 -27.72 -9.90
N LEU A 475 -17.42 -26.85 -10.93
CA LEU A 475 -16.23 -26.29 -11.58
C LEU A 475 -15.36 -25.48 -10.59
N MET A 476 -15.97 -24.58 -9.82
CA MET A 476 -15.25 -23.79 -8.81
C MET A 476 -14.64 -24.68 -7.72
N GLU A 477 -15.34 -25.75 -7.31
CA GLU A 477 -14.83 -26.72 -6.33
C GLU A 477 -13.62 -27.49 -6.89
N GLU A 478 -13.61 -27.86 -8.18
CA GLU A 478 -12.42 -28.46 -8.82
C GLU A 478 -11.23 -27.49 -8.84
N ILE A 479 -11.44 -26.24 -9.29
CA ILE A 479 -10.39 -25.21 -9.37
C ILE A 479 -9.78 -24.94 -8.00
N ILE A 480 -10.60 -24.75 -6.98
CA ILE A 480 -10.12 -24.52 -5.60
C ILE A 480 -9.40 -25.76 -5.08
N THR A 481 -9.93 -26.96 -5.36
CA THR A 481 -9.26 -28.22 -4.99
C THR A 481 -7.86 -28.31 -5.59
N LYS A 482 -7.65 -27.85 -6.83
CA LYS A 482 -6.30 -27.76 -7.43
C LYS A 482 -5.42 -26.77 -6.66
N VAL A 483 -5.90 -25.54 -6.42
CA VAL A 483 -5.15 -24.48 -5.71
C VAL A 483 -4.75 -24.90 -4.29
N VAL A 484 -5.68 -25.42 -3.47
CA VAL A 484 -5.37 -25.79 -2.07
C VAL A 484 -4.41 -26.99 -1.98
N ASN A 485 -4.34 -27.82 -3.03
CA ASN A 485 -3.45 -28.97 -3.10
C ASN A 485 -2.07 -28.67 -3.73
N ILE A 486 -1.78 -27.42 -4.14
CA ILE A 486 -0.42 -27.03 -4.53
C ILE A 486 0.51 -27.30 -3.34
N GLN A 487 1.52 -28.15 -3.54
CA GLN A 487 2.52 -28.44 -2.50
C GLN A 487 3.42 -27.23 -2.33
N ILE A 488 3.56 -26.76 -1.09
CA ILE A 488 4.35 -25.56 -0.73
C ILE A 488 5.52 -25.86 0.20
N SER A 489 5.58 -27.07 0.77
CA SER A 489 6.69 -27.53 1.60
C SER A 489 6.85 -29.04 1.52
N ASP A 490 8.09 -29.52 1.65
CA ASP A 490 8.37 -30.95 1.89
C ASP A 490 8.18 -31.33 3.37
N VAL A 491 8.05 -30.34 4.26
CA VAL A 491 7.81 -30.52 5.69
C VAL A 491 6.31 -30.73 5.93
N PRO A 492 5.89 -31.78 6.67
CA PRO A 492 4.50 -31.92 7.11
C PRO A 492 4.15 -30.86 8.16
N CYS A 493 2.91 -30.35 8.12
CA CYS A 493 2.40 -29.35 9.08
C CYS A 493 2.08 -29.97 10.46
N THR A 494 3.09 -30.52 11.14
CA THR A 494 2.87 -31.32 12.37
C THR A 494 2.43 -30.50 13.56
N ALA A 495 2.82 -29.22 13.67
CA ALA A 495 2.45 -28.38 14.82
C ALA A 495 0.93 -28.10 14.86
N PHE A 496 0.35 -27.76 13.71
CA PHE A 496 -1.09 -27.65 13.53
C PHE A 496 -1.82 -28.97 13.80
N ILE A 497 -1.33 -30.08 13.19
CA ILE A 497 -1.94 -31.41 13.34
C ILE A 497 -1.94 -31.88 14.80
N ASP A 498 -0.84 -31.69 15.53
CA ASP A 498 -0.72 -32.04 16.95
C ASP A 498 -1.62 -31.17 17.84
N THR A 499 -1.89 -29.92 17.43
CA THR A 499 -2.70 -28.95 18.19
C THR A 499 -4.20 -29.14 17.98
N LEU A 500 -4.66 -29.25 16.73
CA LEU A 500 -6.08 -29.33 16.39
C LEU A 500 -6.59 -30.76 16.13
N GLY A 501 -5.70 -31.71 15.84
CA GLY A 501 -6.01 -33.15 15.78
C GLY A 501 -6.48 -33.69 14.43
N PHE A 502 -6.29 -32.95 13.33
CA PHE A 502 -6.64 -33.36 11.97
C PHE A 502 -5.63 -32.87 10.93
N GLY A 503 -5.60 -33.51 9.75
CA GLY A 503 -4.58 -33.36 8.70
C GLY A 503 -3.82 -34.67 8.44
N ASP A 504 -2.84 -34.67 7.52
CA ASP A 504 -2.01 -35.84 7.21
C ASP A 504 -0.51 -35.61 7.50
N PRO A 505 0.04 -36.19 8.59
CA PRO A 505 1.44 -36.01 8.96
C PRO A 505 2.43 -36.82 8.10
N ASN A 506 1.96 -37.52 7.06
CA ASN A 506 2.78 -38.40 6.21
C ASN A 506 3.11 -37.81 4.82
N ARG A 507 2.64 -36.60 4.51
CA ARG A 507 2.93 -35.86 3.27
C ARG A 507 3.54 -34.48 3.56
N GLY A 508 4.23 -33.88 2.59
CA GLY A 508 4.60 -32.47 2.64
C GLY A 508 3.36 -31.57 2.67
N GLY A 509 3.47 -30.39 3.26
CA GLY A 509 2.37 -29.45 3.39
C GLY A 509 1.97 -28.79 2.07
N ASN A 510 0.67 -28.52 1.93
CA ASN A 510 0.06 -27.86 0.79
C ASN A 510 -0.51 -26.48 1.17
N MET A 511 -0.96 -25.71 0.18
CA MET A 511 -1.55 -24.38 0.39
C MET A 511 -2.71 -24.40 1.40
N GLY A 512 -3.54 -25.45 1.38
CA GLY A 512 -4.62 -25.64 2.36
C GLY A 512 -4.11 -25.78 3.80
N ASP A 513 -3.02 -26.51 4.03
CA ASP A 513 -2.40 -26.62 5.36
C ASP A 513 -1.87 -25.27 5.86
N LEU A 514 -1.29 -24.45 4.99
CA LEU A 514 -0.84 -23.09 5.33
C LEU A 514 -2.00 -22.15 5.67
N VAL A 515 -3.08 -22.13 4.86
CA VAL A 515 -4.26 -21.31 5.15
C VAL A 515 -4.89 -21.70 6.49
N LEU A 516 -5.01 -23.00 6.77
CA LEU A 516 -5.56 -23.46 8.06
C LEU A 516 -4.62 -23.11 9.23
N THR A 517 -3.31 -23.18 9.05
CA THR A 517 -2.34 -22.80 10.09
C THR A 517 -2.35 -21.30 10.35
N PHE A 518 -2.45 -20.49 9.29
CA PHE A 518 -2.67 -19.05 9.36
C PHE A 518 -3.92 -18.70 10.18
N LEU A 519 -5.06 -19.32 9.86
CA LEU A 519 -6.31 -19.08 10.60
C LEU A 519 -6.20 -19.50 12.08
N ALA A 520 -5.50 -20.60 12.37
CA ALA A 520 -5.28 -21.02 13.76
C ALA A 520 -4.45 -19.99 14.53
N TYR A 521 -3.33 -19.55 13.95
CA TYR A 521 -2.36 -18.71 14.65
C TYR A 521 -2.87 -17.27 14.82
N MET A 522 -3.55 -16.73 13.79
CA MET A 522 -4.14 -15.40 13.83
C MET A 522 -5.15 -15.26 14.99
N TYR A 523 -6.14 -16.16 15.08
CA TYR A 523 -7.15 -16.10 16.15
C TYR A 523 -6.65 -16.65 17.51
N GLY A 524 -5.52 -17.36 17.56
CA GLY A 524 -5.05 -18.10 18.73
C GLY A 524 -4.20 -17.32 19.73
N GLY A 525 -3.50 -16.25 19.31
CA GLY A 525 -2.83 -15.29 20.20
C GLY A 525 -1.73 -15.83 21.12
N ASN A 526 -1.21 -17.04 20.89
CA ASN A 526 -0.20 -17.66 21.77
C ASN A 526 0.73 -18.67 21.06
N GLU A 527 0.71 -18.69 19.72
CA GLU A 527 1.43 -19.68 18.93
C GLU A 527 2.89 -19.32 18.70
N ASN A 528 3.76 -20.34 18.71
CA ASN A 528 5.20 -20.15 18.68
C ASN A 528 5.79 -20.54 17.33
N LEU A 529 5.79 -19.57 16.40
CA LEU A 529 6.33 -19.72 15.04
C LEU A 529 7.76 -20.26 15.00
N ALA A 530 8.60 -19.92 15.99
CA ALA A 530 10.00 -20.33 16.03
C ALA A 530 10.18 -21.85 16.26
N ASN A 531 9.12 -22.56 16.66
CA ASN A 531 9.11 -24.02 16.79
C ASN A 531 8.29 -24.74 15.69
N ASP A 532 7.59 -24.00 14.81
CA ASP A 532 6.86 -24.60 13.68
C ASP A 532 7.78 -24.73 12.46
N ALA A 533 8.33 -25.93 12.27
CA ALA A 533 9.21 -26.23 11.14
C ALA A 533 8.54 -26.11 9.77
N PHE A 534 7.20 -26.21 9.67
CA PHE A 534 6.49 -26.08 8.40
C PHE A 534 6.34 -24.61 8.00
N ILE A 535 5.90 -23.74 8.91
CA ILE A 535 5.80 -22.29 8.64
C ILE A 535 7.18 -21.69 8.35
N GLN A 536 8.21 -22.06 9.12
CA GLN A 536 9.58 -21.59 8.87
C GLN A 536 10.11 -22.05 7.49
N ASP A 537 9.76 -23.26 7.05
CA ASP A 537 10.13 -23.75 5.71
C ASP A 537 9.34 -23.05 4.60
N CYS A 538 8.04 -22.81 4.78
CA CYS A 538 7.22 -22.06 3.82
C CYS A 538 7.75 -20.63 3.59
N PHE A 539 7.98 -19.88 4.67
CA PHE A 539 8.53 -18.52 4.57
C PHE A 539 9.93 -18.51 3.95
N LYS A 540 10.75 -19.51 4.25
CA LYS A 540 12.06 -19.65 3.64
C LYS A 540 11.96 -19.94 2.14
N GLN A 541 11.11 -20.86 1.70
CA GLN A 541 10.92 -21.16 0.28
C GLN A 541 10.37 -19.93 -0.47
N MET A 542 9.35 -19.26 0.08
CA MET A 542 8.78 -18.05 -0.54
C MET A 542 9.78 -16.88 -0.63
N SER A 543 10.64 -16.66 0.38
CA SER A 543 11.51 -15.46 0.44
C SER A 543 12.97 -15.67 -0.01
N GLU A 544 13.41 -16.93 -0.18
CA GLU A 544 14.79 -17.28 -0.58
C GLU A 544 14.89 -18.15 -1.85
N ASP A 545 13.84 -18.89 -2.26
CA ASP A 545 13.88 -19.82 -3.39
C ASP A 545 13.05 -19.30 -4.58
N THR A 546 13.75 -18.71 -5.55
CA THR A 546 13.15 -18.16 -6.77
C THR A 546 12.50 -19.21 -7.66
N VAL A 547 13.03 -20.43 -7.67
CA VAL A 547 12.47 -21.56 -8.44
C VAL A 547 11.16 -22.03 -7.81
N PHE A 548 11.07 -22.03 -6.48
CA PHE A 548 9.82 -22.32 -5.79
C PHE A 548 8.74 -21.27 -6.11
N ALA A 549 9.07 -19.98 -6.00
CA ALA A 549 8.13 -18.89 -6.30
C ALA A 549 7.65 -18.92 -7.76
N GLU A 550 8.57 -19.16 -8.71
CA GLU A 550 8.25 -19.38 -10.13
C GLU A 550 7.32 -20.60 -10.33
N THR A 551 7.58 -21.70 -9.63
CA THR A 551 6.77 -22.94 -9.73
C THR A 551 5.35 -22.72 -9.19
N LEU A 552 5.21 -22.06 -8.05
CA LEU A 552 3.92 -21.70 -7.45
C LEU A 552 3.13 -20.78 -8.39
N PHE A 553 3.76 -19.72 -8.89
CA PHE A 553 3.12 -18.76 -9.80
C PHE A 553 2.70 -19.41 -11.13
N ASN A 554 3.57 -20.22 -11.75
CA ASN A 554 3.22 -20.95 -12.96
C ASN A 554 2.07 -21.96 -12.72
N SER A 555 2.00 -22.60 -11.56
CA SER A 555 0.89 -23.50 -11.21
C SER A 555 -0.44 -22.76 -11.12
N LEU A 556 -0.45 -21.54 -10.57
CA LEU A 556 -1.65 -20.69 -10.52
C LEU A 556 -2.06 -20.21 -11.92
N ILE A 557 -1.10 -19.84 -12.77
CA ILE A 557 -1.39 -19.45 -14.16
C ILE A 557 -1.91 -20.64 -14.98
N ASP A 558 -1.38 -21.85 -14.79
CA ASP A 558 -1.85 -23.06 -15.48
C ASP A 558 -3.34 -23.32 -15.18
N ILE A 559 -3.74 -23.21 -13.91
CA ILE A 559 -5.15 -23.34 -13.47
C ILE A 559 -6.04 -22.23 -14.09
N ILE A 560 -5.55 -21.01 -14.28
CA ILE A 560 -6.35 -19.91 -14.84
C ILE A 560 -6.43 -19.98 -16.37
N LEU A 561 -5.31 -20.16 -17.07
CA LEU A 561 -5.24 -20.10 -18.53
C LEU A 561 -5.62 -21.42 -19.19
N ASN A 562 -5.14 -22.55 -18.66
CA ASN A 562 -5.34 -23.85 -19.29
C ASN A 562 -6.61 -24.50 -18.76
N ASP A 563 -6.75 -24.73 -17.44
CA ASP A 563 -7.94 -25.38 -16.88
C ASP A 563 -9.22 -24.51 -17.06
N LEU A 564 -9.21 -23.25 -16.60
CA LEU A 564 -10.43 -22.41 -16.62
C LEU A 564 -10.70 -21.75 -17.97
N LEU A 565 -9.71 -21.06 -18.56
CA LEU A 565 -9.97 -20.30 -19.80
C LEU A 565 -10.06 -21.23 -21.03
N LEU A 566 -9.09 -22.10 -21.26
CA LEU A 566 -9.00 -22.90 -22.49
C LEU A 566 -9.86 -24.16 -22.50
N ASP A 567 -9.70 -25.01 -21.49
CA ASP A 567 -10.33 -26.33 -21.46
C ASP A 567 -11.82 -26.26 -21.04
N GLU A 568 -12.23 -25.17 -20.39
CA GLU A 568 -13.59 -24.97 -19.88
C GLU A 568 -14.32 -23.82 -20.60
N LEU A 569 -13.95 -22.55 -20.38
CA LEU A 569 -14.71 -21.41 -20.93
C LEU A 569 -14.71 -21.38 -22.48
N LEU A 570 -13.54 -21.36 -23.11
CA LEU A 570 -13.40 -21.28 -24.57
C LEU A 570 -13.84 -22.57 -25.28
N ALA A 571 -13.80 -23.72 -24.60
CA ALA A 571 -14.20 -25.01 -25.14
C ALA A 571 -15.73 -25.15 -25.22
N ASN A 572 -16.46 -24.55 -24.26
CA ASN A 572 -17.92 -24.61 -24.19
C ASN A 572 -18.63 -23.46 -24.93
N MET A 573 -17.91 -22.44 -25.43
CA MET A 573 -18.45 -21.35 -26.26
C MET A 573 -18.16 -21.57 -27.76
N GLU A 574 -19.14 -21.31 -28.63
CA GLU A 574 -19.01 -21.30 -30.10
C GLU A 574 -19.15 -19.90 -30.71
N LEU A 575 -18.48 -19.65 -31.85
CA LEU A 575 -18.67 -18.41 -32.63
C LEU A 575 -19.90 -18.51 -33.56
N ASN A 576 -21.03 -17.92 -33.13
CA ASN A 576 -22.25 -17.84 -33.93
C ASN A 576 -22.27 -16.63 -34.87
N VAL A 577 -21.55 -16.75 -35.98
CA VAL A 577 -21.50 -15.74 -37.06
C VAL A 577 -22.88 -15.38 -37.64
N ASP A 578 -23.88 -16.25 -37.48
CA ASP A 578 -25.26 -15.96 -37.89
C ASP A 578 -25.96 -14.93 -37.00
N GLU A 579 -25.66 -14.87 -35.69
CA GLU A 579 -26.27 -13.92 -34.76
C GLU A 579 -25.61 -12.53 -34.90
N ALA A 580 -24.29 -12.48 -35.13
CA ALA A 580 -23.58 -11.25 -35.53
C ALA A 580 -24.08 -10.65 -36.88
N PHE A 581 -24.77 -11.43 -37.72
CA PHE A 581 -25.29 -10.99 -39.02
C PHE A 581 -26.71 -11.52 -39.31
N PRO A 582 -27.75 -11.13 -38.54
CA PRO A 582 -29.00 -11.88 -38.51
C PRO A 582 -29.93 -11.59 -39.71
N PHE A 583 -30.88 -12.50 -39.94
CA PHE A 583 -31.71 -12.48 -41.17
C PHE A 583 -32.51 -11.19 -41.33
N GLY A 584 -32.20 -10.44 -42.40
CA GLY A 584 -32.87 -9.19 -42.74
C GLY A 584 -32.09 -7.93 -42.36
N LYS A 585 -30.99 -8.05 -41.60
CA LYS A 585 -30.02 -6.98 -41.36
C LYS A 585 -29.01 -6.85 -42.51
N PHE A 586 -28.25 -5.75 -42.50
CA PHE A 586 -27.13 -5.56 -43.41
C PHE A 586 -26.01 -6.56 -43.05
N GLY A 587 -25.39 -7.19 -44.04
CA GLY A 587 -24.33 -8.19 -43.81
C GLY A 587 -24.78 -9.66 -43.76
N PHE A 588 -26.06 -10.01 -43.63
CA PHE A 588 -26.55 -11.42 -43.54
C PHE A 588 -25.94 -12.38 -44.58
N LEU A 589 -25.84 -11.97 -45.85
CA LEU A 589 -25.26 -12.82 -46.90
C LEU A 589 -23.73 -12.98 -46.76
N ILE A 590 -23.05 -12.04 -46.12
CA ILE A 590 -21.62 -12.10 -45.77
C ILE A 590 -21.46 -13.07 -44.60
N GLY A 591 -22.26 -12.92 -43.53
CA GLY A 591 -22.28 -13.85 -42.39
C GLY A 591 -22.44 -15.31 -42.83
N LYS A 592 -23.45 -15.61 -43.67
CA LYS A 592 -23.66 -16.96 -44.26
C LYS A 592 -22.51 -17.48 -45.12
N ILE A 593 -21.67 -16.61 -45.68
CA ILE A 593 -20.47 -17.02 -46.41
C ILE A 593 -19.32 -17.30 -45.44
N VAL A 594 -19.17 -16.47 -44.40
CA VAL A 594 -18.15 -16.62 -43.36
C VAL A 594 -18.40 -17.88 -42.51
N ASP A 595 -19.63 -18.10 -42.03
CA ASP A 595 -20.01 -19.31 -41.28
C ASP A 595 -19.75 -20.60 -42.08
N ALA A 596 -20.14 -20.62 -43.37
CA ALA A 596 -19.89 -21.77 -44.24
C ALA A 596 -18.40 -21.99 -44.54
N LEU A 597 -17.57 -20.93 -44.52
CA LEU A 597 -16.11 -21.03 -44.65
C LEU A 597 -15.49 -21.57 -43.36
N LEU A 598 -15.84 -21.01 -42.20
CA LEU A 598 -15.36 -21.47 -40.88
C LEU A 598 -15.73 -22.94 -40.66
N THR A 599 -16.99 -23.33 -40.92
CA THR A 599 -17.45 -24.72 -40.85
C THR A 599 -16.60 -25.69 -41.69
N VAL A 600 -16.09 -25.26 -42.85
CA VAL A 600 -15.22 -26.09 -43.70
C VAL A 600 -13.77 -26.10 -43.20
N ILE A 601 -13.28 -24.95 -42.73
CA ILE A 601 -11.91 -24.75 -42.28
C ILE A 601 -11.65 -25.49 -40.96
N LEU A 602 -12.56 -25.33 -39.99
CA LEU A 602 -12.50 -25.90 -38.65
C LEU A 602 -13.13 -27.32 -38.59
N CYS A 603 -13.34 -27.95 -39.75
CA CYS A 603 -13.90 -29.31 -39.88
C CYS A 603 -15.28 -29.54 -39.24
N GLY A 604 -16.02 -28.46 -38.93
CA GLY A 604 -17.37 -28.47 -38.38
C GLY A 604 -17.47 -28.21 -36.88
N ASP A 605 -16.33 -28.03 -36.21
CA ASP A 605 -16.25 -27.58 -34.81
C ASP A 605 -16.02 -26.06 -34.82
N LYS A 606 -16.83 -25.29 -34.09
CA LYS A 606 -16.75 -23.82 -34.04
C LYS A 606 -16.51 -23.29 -32.64
N SER A 607 -16.04 -24.14 -31.73
CA SER A 607 -15.62 -23.74 -30.38
C SER A 607 -14.56 -22.64 -30.46
N LEU A 608 -14.57 -21.71 -29.51
CA LEU A 608 -13.60 -20.62 -29.47
C LEU A 608 -12.18 -21.16 -29.31
N THR A 609 -11.98 -22.25 -28.56
CA THR A 609 -10.67 -22.96 -28.48
C THR A 609 -10.17 -23.39 -29.85
N HIS A 610 -10.98 -24.08 -30.68
CA HIS A 610 -10.54 -24.46 -32.03
C HIS A 610 -10.33 -23.26 -32.97
N ILE A 611 -11.03 -22.15 -32.75
CA ILE A 611 -10.80 -20.90 -33.51
C ILE A 611 -9.45 -20.29 -33.13
N VAL A 612 -9.13 -20.25 -31.83
CA VAL A 612 -7.85 -19.79 -31.29
C VAL A 612 -6.71 -20.64 -31.83
N ASP A 613 -6.81 -21.97 -31.71
CA ASP A 613 -5.84 -22.93 -32.27
C ASP A 613 -5.63 -22.74 -33.78
N PHE A 614 -6.71 -22.53 -34.54
CA PHE A 614 -6.63 -22.30 -35.97
C PHE A 614 -5.93 -20.98 -36.30
N VAL A 615 -6.21 -19.90 -35.56
CA VAL A 615 -5.58 -18.58 -35.76
C VAL A 615 -4.08 -18.65 -35.50
N PHE A 616 -3.66 -19.32 -34.43
CA PHE A 616 -2.23 -19.59 -34.19
C PHE A 616 -1.62 -20.49 -35.26
N GLY A 617 -2.31 -21.57 -35.63
CA GLY A 617 -1.88 -22.52 -36.68
C GLY A 617 -1.75 -21.92 -38.09
N LEU A 618 -2.27 -20.72 -38.35
CA LEU A 618 -2.02 -19.96 -39.58
C LEU A 618 -0.60 -19.36 -39.67
N GLY A 619 0.11 -19.20 -38.54
CA GLY A 619 1.44 -18.58 -38.51
C GLY A 619 1.45 -17.12 -38.97
N VAL A 620 0.34 -16.39 -38.79
CA VAL A 620 0.20 -14.96 -39.11
C VAL A 620 0.41 -14.05 -37.89
N LEU A 621 0.28 -14.61 -36.69
CA LEU A 621 0.75 -14.01 -35.45
C LEU A 621 2.24 -14.36 -35.25
N PRO A 622 3.01 -13.56 -34.49
CA PRO A 622 4.40 -13.90 -34.17
C PRO A 622 4.51 -15.14 -33.25
N TRP A 623 3.45 -15.44 -32.49
CA TRP A 623 3.34 -16.59 -31.58
C TRP A 623 2.60 -17.76 -32.24
N ASP A 624 2.80 -18.98 -31.73
CA ASP A 624 2.20 -20.23 -32.24
C ASP A 624 1.19 -20.89 -31.29
N SER A 625 0.92 -20.27 -30.14
CA SER A 625 0.05 -20.77 -29.07
C SER A 625 -0.26 -19.68 -28.04
N LEU A 626 -1.28 -19.87 -27.18
CA LEU A 626 -1.50 -19.02 -26.00
C LEU A 626 -0.36 -19.11 -24.99
N ASP A 627 0.27 -20.28 -24.83
CA ASP A 627 1.52 -20.41 -24.06
C ASP A 627 2.66 -19.60 -24.69
N GLY A 628 2.77 -19.57 -26.02
CA GLY A 628 3.73 -18.72 -26.74
C GLY A 628 3.49 -17.24 -26.46
N LEU A 629 2.22 -16.80 -26.53
CA LEU A 629 1.81 -15.44 -26.18
C LEU A 629 2.09 -15.11 -24.70
N LYS A 630 1.73 -16.01 -23.77
CA LYS A 630 2.03 -15.91 -22.34
C LYS A 630 3.54 -15.73 -22.13
N ASN A 631 4.36 -16.59 -22.74
CA ASN A 631 5.80 -16.57 -22.53
C ASN A 631 6.49 -15.33 -23.10
N GLU A 632 5.94 -14.71 -24.16
CA GLU A 632 6.41 -13.42 -24.65
C GLU A 632 5.95 -12.28 -23.73
N LEU A 633 4.66 -12.19 -23.41
CA LEU A 633 4.10 -11.14 -22.54
C LEU A 633 4.65 -11.17 -21.10
N LEU A 634 4.86 -12.36 -20.53
CA LEU A 634 5.37 -12.51 -19.17
C LEU A 634 6.90 -12.58 -19.13
N GLY A 635 7.55 -13.08 -20.18
CA GLY A 635 9.01 -13.23 -20.21
C GLY A 635 9.78 -11.91 -20.20
N GLU A 636 9.14 -10.81 -20.59
CA GLU A 636 9.72 -9.47 -20.52
C GLU A 636 9.53 -8.79 -19.15
N TYR A 637 8.46 -9.13 -18.43
CA TYR A 637 8.08 -8.46 -17.18
C TYR A 637 8.35 -9.26 -15.90
N LEU A 638 8.35 -10.60 -15.95
CA LEU A 638 8.59 -11.49 -14.81
C LEU A 638 10.03 -12.04 -14.82
N THR A 639 10.97 -11.18 -14.44
CA THR A 639 12.37 -11.55 -14.16
C THR A 639 12.48 -12.42 -12.90
N GLU A 640 13.64 -13.04 -12.66
CA GLU A 640 13.89 -13.79 -11.41
C GLU A 640 13.64 -12.94 -10.15
N SER A 641 13.99 -11.65 -10.20
CA SER A 641 13.73 -10.68 -9.13
C SER A 641 12.24 -10.40 -8.88
N GLN A 642 11.37 -10.54 -9.89
CA GLN A 642 9.92 -10.39 -9.77
C GLN A 642 9.29 -11.57 -9.04
N TYR A 643 9.65 -12.80 -9.42
CA TYR A 643 9.23 -14.00 -8.69
C TYR A 643 9.68 -13.94 -7.22
N GLN A 644 10.91 -13.47 -6.96
CA GLN A 644 11.39 -13.25 -5.60
C GLN A 644 10.55 -12.21 -4.84
N ALA A 645 10.18 -11.09 -5.46
CA ALA A 645 9.38 -10.05 -4.82
C ALA A 645 7.99 -10.54 -4.45
N ILE A 646 7.30 -11.23 -5.38
CA ILE A 646 5.99 -11.84 -5.15
C ILE A 646 6.05 -12.80 -3.95
N GLY A 647 7.06 -13.68 -3.91
CA GLY A 647 7.25 -14.60 -2.79
C GLY A 647 7.57 -13.90 -1.45
N ILE A 648 8.38 -12.85 -1.47
CA ILE A 648 8.65 -12.01 -0.28
C ILE A 648 7.37 -11.33 0.22
N GLU A 649 6.54 -10.78 -0.67
CA GLU A 649 5.30 -10.10 -0.27
C GLU A 649 4.29 -11.10 0.34
N PHE A 650 4.12 -12.29 -0.26
CA PHE A 650 3.32 -13.37 0.35
C PHE A 650 3.80 -13.72 1.76
N ALA A 651 5.11 -13.92 1.95
CA ALA A 651 5.67 -14.22 3.27
C ALA A 651 5.51 -13.04 4.26
N THR A 652 5.56 -11.80 3.77
CA THR A 652 5.40 -10.58 4.59
C THR A 652 3.96 -10.41 5.06
N VAL A 653 2.99 -10.53 4.15
CA VAL A 653 1.55 -10.44 4.48
C VAL A 653 1.18 -11.56 5.45
N ILE A 654 1.45 -12.83 5.11
CA ILE A 654 1.12 -13.97 5.98
C ILE A 654 1.82 -13.83 7.34
N GLY A 655 3.09 -13.41 7.35
CA GLY A 655 3.86 -13.16 8.56
C GLY A 655 3.21 -12.14 9.50
N ALA A 656 2.66 -11.04 8.97
CA ALA A 656 2.02 -10.00 9.78
C ALA A 656 0.77 -10.48 10.54
N PHE A 657 0.06 -11.49 10.02
CA PHE A 657 -1.13 -12.06 10.65
C PHE A 657 -0.84 -13.18 11.66
N ILE A 658 0.37 -13.75 11.68
CA ILE A 658 0.70 -14.89 12.54
C ILE A 658 1.85 -14.64 13.52
N ASP A 659 2.61 -13.55 13.34
CA ASP A 659 3.80 -13.20 14.13
C ASP A 659 3.50 -12.01 15.05
N ASP A 660 2.73 -12.26 16.10
CA ASP A 660 2.59 -11.33 17.22
C ASP A 660 3.98 -10.97 17.80
N LYS A 661 4.23 -9.67 17.87
CA LYS A 661 5.37 -9.06 18.55
C LYS A 661 4.98 -7.88 19.45
N ASN A 662 3.70 -7.53 19.57
CA ASN A 662 3.26 -6.25 20.10
C ASN A 662 2.30 -6.45 21.28
N PRO A 663 2.71 -6.21 22.54
CA PRO A 663 3.93 -5.51 22.98
C PRO A 663 5.18 -6.39 23.10
N LYS A 664 5.05 -7.71 22.96
CA LYS A 664 6.16 -8.66 23.07
C LYS A 664 5.84 -9.89 22.21
N PRO A 665 6.83 -10.69 21.78
CA PRO A 665 6.52 -11.95 21.11
C PRO A 665 5.85 -12.96 22.06
N GLN A 666 4.63 -13.38 21.72
CA GLN A 666 3.86 -14.48 22.33
C GLN A 666 3.36 -14.25 23.75
N GLY A 667 2.17 -14.77 24.03
CA GLY A 667 1.68 -14.99 25.38
C GLY A 667 0.75 -13.90 25.89
N ASP A 668 -0.15 -13.43 25.03
CA ASP A 668 -1.16 -12.44 25.38
C ASP A 668 -2.45 -13.03 25.96
N MET A 669 -2.69 -14.32 25.68
CA MET A 669 -3.56 -15.17 26.49
C MET A 669 -3.26 -15.07 28.01
N ASN A 670 -2.00 -14.96 28.45
CA ASN A 670 -1.68 -14.94 29.88
C ASN A 670 -0.57 -13.93 30.17
N CYS A 671 -0.95 -12.66 30.16
CA CYS A 671 -0.03 -11.53 30.22
C CYS A 671 -0.21 -10.64 31.46
N THR A 672 0.74 -9.73 31.66
CA THR A 672 0.63 -8.67 32.66
C THR A 672 1.36 -7.44 32.14
N TYR A 673 0.63 -6.35 32.03
CA TYR A 673 1.13 -5.07 31.54
C TYR A 673 0.96 -4.00 32.60
N THR A 674 1.86 -3.02 32.60
CA THR A 674 1.88 -1.95 33.60
C THR A 674 2.20 -0.65 32.92
N TYR A 675 1.26 0.29 33.01
CA TYR A 675 1.57 1.69 32.75
C TYR A 675 2.35 2.23 33.96
N SER A 676 3.62 2.61 33.74
CA SER A 676 4.49 3.24 34.76
C SER A 676 4.81 4.71 34.41
N GLY A 677 4.00 5.33 33.55
CA GLY A 677 4.28 6.64 32.96
C GLY A 677 4.69 6.54 31.49
N LYS A 678 5.12 7.68 30.94
CA LYS A 678 5.54 7.81 29.54
C LYS A 678 6.73 6.92 29.19
N GLU A 679 6.68 6.35 27.99
CA GLU A 679 7.80 5.67 27.34
C GLU A 679 8.40 6.52 26.22
N GLU A 680 9.66 6.26 25.86
CA GLU A 680 10.25 6.89 24.68
C GLU A 680 9.64 6.24 23.43
N PRO A 681 8.97 7.01 22.54
CA PRO A 681 8.44 6.46 21.30
C PRO A 681 9.59 5.95 20.41
N GLU A 682 9.34 4.88 19.65
CA GLU A 682 10.29 4.47 18.61
C GLU A 682 10.34 5.56 17.52
N VAL A 683 11.54 6.07 17.22
CA VAL A 683 11.76 7.15 16.25
C VAL A 683 12.59 6.60 15.09
N THR A 684 11.96 6.36 13.94
CA THR A 684 12.64 5.87 12.72
C THR A 684 12.17 6.62 11.47
N PRO A 685 12.91 6.54 10.36
CA PRO A 685 12.42 7.02 9.07
C PRO A 685 11.18 6.25 8.58
N TYR A 686 11.08 4.96 8.90
CA TYR A 686 9.98 4.09 8.42
C TYR A 686 8.64 4.34 9.12
N ASN A 687 8.65 4.83 10.36
CA ASN A 687 7.45 5.34 11.03
C ASN A 687 7.30 6.87 10.93
N PHE A 688 8.11 7.50 10.08
CA PHE A 688 8.12 8.94 9.77
C PHE A 688 8.25 9.88 10.99
N ARG A 689 8.67 9.38 12.17
CA ARG A 689 9.02 10.25 13.31
C ARG A 689 10.41 10.85 13.15
N ALA A 690 11.34 10.12 12.53
CA ALA A 690 12.57 10.72 12.02
C ALA A 690 12.35 11.20 10.57
N PRO A 691 13.15 12.17 10.09
CA PRO A 691 13.21 12.51 8.67
C PRO A 691 13.39 11.28 7.77
N SER A 692 12.48 11.13 6.82
CA SER A 692 12.41 10.01 5.87
C SER A 692 12.37 10.53 4.44
N ILE A 693 12.81 9.73 3.46
CA ILE A 693 12.87 10.16 2.05
C ILE A 693 13.70 11.44 1.91
N ILE A 694 14.89 11.44 2.52
CA ILE A 694 15.80 12.59 2.46
C ILE A 694 16.46 12.65 1.09
N THR A 695 16.14 13.66 0.30
CA THR A 695 16.73 13.91 -1.02
C THR A 695 17.55 15.19 -1.02
N VAL A 696 18.68 15.19 -1.72
CA VAL A 696 19.59 16.34 -1.85
C VAL A 696 19.83 16.60 -3.34
N THR A 697 19.65 17.85 -3.76
CA THR A 697 19.85 18.35 -5.13
C THR A 697 20.66 19.66 -5.09
N TYR A 698 21.19 20.10 -6.23
CA TYR A 698 21.78 21.44 -6.32
C TYR A 698 20.71 22.54 -6.35
N GLY A 699 21.06 23.70 -5.80
CA GLY A 699 20.31 24.94 -5.98
C GLY A 699 20.53 25.54 -7.38
N GLU A 700 20.27 26.84 -7.55
CA GLU A 700 20.52 27.56 -8.81
C GLU A 700 22.01 27.50 -9.26
N ASP A 701 22.94 27.42 -8.30
CA ASP A 701 24.39 27.38 -8.50
C ASP A 701 25.03 26.31 -7.58
N ALA A 702 25.59 25.26 -8.16
CA ALA A 702 26.24 24.16 -7.42
C ALA A 702 27.48 24.57 -6.61
N SER A 703 28.06 25.75 -6.88
CA SER A 703 29.18 26.31 -6.11
C SER A 703 28.75 27.07 -4.85
N SER A 704 27.45 27.37 -4.68
CA SER A 704 26.96 28.16 -3.54
C SER A 704 25.59 27.75 -2.98
N SER A 705 24.90 26.74 -3.54
CA SER A 705 23.52 26.41 -3.16
C SER A 705 23.12 24.93 -3.30
N PHE A 706 22.20 24.50 -2.43
CA PHE A 706 21.59 23.15 -2.40
C PHE A 706 20.13 23.25 -2.02
N ASN A 707 19.29 22.34 -2.52
CA ASN A 707 17.98 22.08 -1.95
C ASN A 707 17.96 20.71 -1.28
N ILE A 708 17.21 20.60 -0.19
CA ILE A 708 17.04 19.39 0.59
C ILE A 708 15.55 19.24 0.89
N SER A 709 14.98 18.06 0.69
CA SER A 709 13.61 17.75 1.12
C SER A 709 13.53 16.42 1.85
N TRP A 710 12.54 16.30 2.75
CA TRP A 710 12.22 15.09 3.47
C TRP A 710 10.75 15.08 3.92
N TYR A 711 10.28 13.92 4.36
CA TYR A 711 8.96 13.72 4.92
C TYR A 711 9.02 13.31 6.40
N THR A 712 8.01 13.71 7.15
CA THR A 712 7.69 13.20 8.49
C THR A 712 6.19 12.98 8.62
N LYS A 713 5.75 12.32 9.69
CA LYS A 713 4.32 12.11 9.97
C LYS A 713 3.60 13.44 10.19
N ASP A 714 2.30 13.53 9.88
CA ASP A 714 1.57 14.80 9.93
C ASP A 714 1.52 15.49 11.32
N SER A 715 1.88 14.82 12.42
CA SER A 715 2.02 15.46 13.74
C SER A 715 3.34 16.25 13.92
N VAL A 716 4.36 15.94 13.11
CA VAL A 716 5.70 16.53 13.20
C VAL A 716 5.77 17.71 12.22
N LYS A 717 6.09 18.89 12.76
CA LYS A 717 6.06 20.17 12.03
C LYS A 717 7.39 20.92 12.06
N GLY A 718 8.30 20.55 12.97
CA GLY A 718 9.66 21.09 13.00
C GLY A 718 10.34 20.92 11.65
N THR A 719 10.86 22.02 11.11
CA THR A 719 11.56 22.07 9.82
C THR A 719 12.95 22.64 10.08
N ASP A 720 13.71 21.92 10.89
CA ASP A 720 14.97 22.38 11.45
C ASP A 720 16.17 21.77 10.73
N ILE A 721 17.23 22.57 10.62
CA ILE A 721 18.55 22.14 10.16
C ILE A 721 19.62 22.61 11.14
N GLU A 722 20.52 21.72 11.51
CA GLU A 722 21.84 22.12 12.02
C GLU A 722 22.86 21.96 10.90
N ILE A 723 23.56 23.05 10.55
CA ILE A 723 24.66 23.03 9.57
C ILE A 723 25.92 23.66 10.18
N LEU A 724 27.05 22.96 10.02
CA LEU A 724 28.34 23.26 10.63
C LEU A 724 29.46 23.19 9.58
N PRO A 725 30.59 23.91 9.75
CA PRO A 725 31.81 23.65 8.99
C PRO A 725 32.26 22.19 9.14
N TYR A 726 32.74 21.58 8.06
CA TYR A 726 33.08 20.16 8.07
C TYR A 726 34.06 19.72 9.16
N SER A 727 33.76 18.56 9.75
CA SER A 727 34.62 17.83 10.66
C SER A 727 34.41 16.33 10.45
N GLU A 728 35.45 15.51 10.63
CA GLU A 728 35.31 14.04 10.67
C GLU A 728 34.46 13.56 11.86
N ASN A 729 34.29 14.40 12.89
CA ASN A 729 33.51 14.10 14.09
C ASN A 729 32.66 15.34 14.45
N PRO A 730 31.59 15.65 13.69
CA PRO A 730 30.76 16.83 13.94
C PRO A 730 30.13 16.74 15.34
N GLN A 731 29.92 17.90 15.96
CA GLN A 731 29.35 18.01 17.31
C GLN A 731 28.13 18.92 17.23
N PHE A 732 26.99 18.31 16.91
CA PHE A 732 25.69 18.97 16.90
C PHE A 732 25.20 19.28 18.31
N THR A 733 24.37 20.30 18.42
CA THR A 733 23.95 20.93 19.68
C THR A 733 22.47 20.69 20.01
N GLY A 734 21.66 20.27 19.02
CA GLY A 734 20.21 20.22 19.12
C GLY A 734 19.54 21.58 18.97
N VAL A 735 20.27 22.61 18.54
CA VAL A 735 19.75 23.97 18.33
C VAL A 735 19.87 24.33 16.85
N PRO A 736 18.77 24.63 16.14
CA PRO A 736 18.80 24.94 14.71
C PRO A 736 19.75 26.09 14.34
N THR A 737 20.34 26.02 13.14
CA THR A 737 21.20 27.09 12.62
C THR A 737 20.33 28.24 12.08
N GLU A 738 20.21 29.33 12.83
CA GLU A 738 19.60 30.58 12.33
C GLU A 738 20.56 31.30 11.35
N SER A 739 20.17 31.44 10.07
CA SER A 739 20.92 32.21 9.07
C SER A 739 19.99 32.75 7.97
N ALA A 740 20.32 33.93 7.42
CA ALA A 740 19.60 34.50 6.27
C ALA A 740 19.86 33.74 4.95
N ASN A 741 20.79 32.78 4.97
CA ASN A 741 21.14 31.91 3.85
C ASN A 741 20.29 30.62 3.80
N ILE A 742 19.40 30.42 4.78
CA ILE A 742 18.60 29.21 4.96
C ILE A 742 17.13 29.63 4.83
N GLU A 743 16.45 29.07 3.84
CA GLU A 743 14.99 29.12 3.72
C GLU A 743 14.43 27.76 4.11
N ALA A 744 13.51 27.73 5.08
CA ALA A 744 12.83 26.53 5.55
C ALA A 744 11.34 26.64 5.26
N ILE A 745 10.76 25.60 4.65
CA ILE A 745 9.37 25.55 4.18
C ILE A 745 8.74 24.25 4.70
N THR A 746 7.53 24.37 5.23
CA THR A 746 6.72 23.26 5.76
C THR A 746 5.44 23.16 4.95
N GLU A 747 5.17 22.00 4.38
CA GLU A 747 3.97 21.69 3.61
C GLU A 747 3.20 20.61 4.36
N GLU A 748 2.03 20.96 4.89
CA GLU A 748 1.27 20.12 5.82
C GLU A 748 0.14 19.36 5.11
N GLY A 749 -0.18 18.16 5.60
CA GLY A 749 -1.29 17.37 5.07
C GLY A 749 -1.10 16.87 3.64
N ILE A 750 0.15 16.57 3.26
CA ILE A 750 0.45 15.90 1.99
C ILE A 750 -0.03 14.47 2.09
N ILE A 751 -0.93 14.06 1.18
CA ILE A 751 -1.40 12.69 1.06
C ILE A 751 -0.47 11.95 0.10
N ARG A 752 -0.06 10.74 0.48
CA ARG A 752 0.73 9.81 -0.34
C ARG A 752 0.18 8.40 -0.18
N GLU A 753 0.14 7.64 -1.26
CA GLU A 753 -0.45 6.31 -1.28
C GLU A 753 0.58 5.19 -1.05
N THR A 754 0.09 4.03 -0.64
CA THR A 754 0.84 2.76 -0.65
C THR A 754 -0.13 1.62 -0.90
N PRO A 755 0.16 0.66 -1.80
CA PRO A 755 -0.65 -0.55 -1.92
C PRO A 755 -0.51 -1.41 -0.66
N ALA A 756 -1.62 -1.96 -0.17
CA ALA A 756 -1.59 -2.88 0.96
C ALA A 756 -0.98 -4.25 0.59
N ILE A 757 -1.07 -4.65 -0.69
CA ILE A 757 -0.34 -5.78 -1.27
C ILE A 757 0.30 -5.33 -2.59
N ASP A 758 1.61 -5.51 -2.70
CA ASP A 758 2.39 -5.12 -3.88
C ASP A 758 2.91 -6.34 -4.64
N PHE A 759 2.30 -6.67 -5.78
CA PHE A 759 2.80 -7.72 -6.69
C PHE A 759 3.80 -7.17 -7.72
N GLY A 760 4.34 -5.97 -7.51
CA GLY A 760 5.39 -5.36 -8.30
C GLY A 760 4.92 -4.69 -9.59
N LEU A 761 4.11 -5.38 -10.39
CA LEU A 761 3.47 -4.81 -11.59
C LEU A 761 2.08 -4.23 -11.28
N ILE A 762 1.45 -4.68 -10.19
CA ILE A 762 0.12 -4.27 -9.76
C ILE A 762 0.12 -4.19 -8.24
N GLY A 763 -0.10 -2.99 -7.70
CA GLY A 763 -0.51 -2.78 -6.32
C GLY A 763 -2.03 -2.91 -6.20
N ILE A 764 -2.52 -3.56 -5.15
CA ILE A 764 -3.96 -3.66 -4.85
C ILE A 764 -4.27 -3.12 -3.46
N MET A 765 -5.52 -2.65 -3.29
CA MET A 765 -6.01 -2.01 -2.06
C MET A 765 -5.07 -0.88 -1.58
N PRO A 766 -4.96 0.22 -2.34
CA PRO A 766 -4.17 1.38 -1.90
C PRO A 766 -4.78 1.99 -0.63
N TYR A 767 -3.91 2.40 0.29
CA TYR A 767 -4.28 3.20 1.46
C TYR A 767 -3.48 4.51 1.47
N GLU A 768 -4.14 5.56 1.95
CA GLU A 768 -3.57 6.90 2.05
C GLU A 768 -2.81 7.08 3.36
N THR A 769 -1.65 7.75 3.29
CA THR A 769 -0.89 8.21 4.45
C THR A 769 -0.74 9.73 4.40
N LYS A 770 -1.15 10.40 5.47
CA LYS A 770 -1.03 11.86 5.62
C LYS A 770 0.29 12.24 6.29
N LEU A 771 1.06 13.11 5.64
CA LEU A 771 2.43 13.48 6.01
C LEU A 771 2.63 15.00 6.05
N THR A 772 3.71 15.42 6.69
CA THR A 772 4.32 16.74 6.49
C THR A 772 5.52 16.59 5.56
N ARG A 773 5.58 17.39 4.49
CA ARG A 773 6.80 17.56 3.68
C ARG A 773 7.57 18.78 4.18
N HIS A 774 8.88 18.65 4.19
CA HIS A 774 9.81 19.65 4.68
C HIS A 774 10.82 19.96 3.58
N ILE A 775 11.12 21.24 3.37
CA ILE A 775 12.10 21.70 2.39
C ILE A 775 13.04 22.70 3.05
N VAL A 776 14.34 22.52 2.85
CA VAL A 776 15.38 23.48 3.21
C VAL A 776 16.16 23.85 1.95
N LYS A 777 16.19 25.15 1.63
CA LYS A 777 17.03 25.71 0.57
C LYS A 777 18.21 26.46 1.19
N LEU A 778 19.41 26.12 0.74
CA LEU A 778 20.67 26.70 1.19
C LEU A 778 21.25 27.56 0.08
N THR A 779 21.66 28.78 0.41
CA THR A 779 22.21 29.75 -0.55
C THR A 779 23.47 30.42 -0.01
N ASN A 780 24.25 31.07 -0.89
CA ASN A 780 25.43 31.85 -0.50
C ASN A 780 26.43 31.05 0.37
N LEU A 781 26.61 29.76 0.09
CA LEU A 781 27.70 28.94 0.63
C LEU A 781 29.02 29.31 -0.04
N GLU A 782 30.15 28.98 0.59
CA GLU A 782 31.49 29.29 0.07
C GLU A 782 31.95 28.19 -0.91
N PRO A 783 32.32 28.51 -2.17
CA PRO A 783 32.77 27.52 -3.15
C PRO A 783 33.92 26.63 -2.67
N GLY A 784 33.92 25.37 -3.10
CA GLY A 784 34.90 24.34 -2.71
C GLY A 784 34.91 23.99 -1.22
N THR A 785 33.87 24.33 -0.46
CA THR A 785 33.79 24.10 1.00
C THR A 785 32.92 22.89 1.34
N LYS A 786 33.32 22.17 2.39
CA LYS A 786 32.54 21.08 2.99
C LYS A 786 31.79 21.56 4.24
N TYR A 787 30.57 21.06 4.40
CA TYR A 787 29.73 21.29 5.57
C TYR A 787 29.18 19.96 6.08
N CYS A 788 29.04 19.80 7.41
CA CYS A 788 28.29 18.72 8.02
C CYS A 788 26.90 19.24 8.38
N TYR A 789 25.85 18.48 8.14
CA TYR A 789 24.48 18.88 8.49
C TYR A 789 23.63 17.72 9.01
N ARG A 790 22.49 18.05 9.62
CA ARG A 790 21.39 17.13 9.92
C ARG A 790 20.06 17.87 9.95
N LEU A 791 18.96 17.15 9.74
CA LEU A 791 17.60 17.66 9.58
C LEU A 791 16.72 17.14 10.73
N GLY A 792 15.60 17.79 11.05
CA GLY A 792 14.66 17.25 12.03
C GLY A 792 13.67 18.22 12.65
N ASP A 793 13.18 17.83 13.83
CA ASP A 793 12.35 18.64 14.73
C ASP A 793 13.13 18.84 16.04
N ALA A 794 13.58 20.07 16.27
CA ALA A 794 14.42 20.41 17.42
C ALA A 794 13.64 20.47 18.74
N GLU A 795 12.32 20.68 18.71
CA GLU A 795 11.46 20.69 19.90
C GLU A 795 11.27 19.27 20.44
N ARG A 796 11.09 18.30 19.54
CA ARG A 796 11.01 16.87 19.87
C ARG A 796 12.38 16.22 20.07
N GLY A 797 13.44 16.83 19.52
CA GLY A 797 14.79 16.26 19.52
C GLY A 797 14.95 15.09 18.54
N TRP A 798 14.07 14.99 17.55
CA TRP A 798 14.05 13.94 16.54
C TRP A 798 14.83 14.41 15.32
N TRP A 799 16.03 13.87 15.13
CA TRP A 799 16.98 14.29 14.10
C TRP A 799 17.35 13.13 13.19
N SER A 800 17.66 13.43 11.93
CA SER A 800 18.35 12.53 11.02
C SER A 800 19.77 12.21 11.51
N GLU A 801 20.36 11.19 10.88
CA GLU A 801 21.81 11.02 10.86
C GLU A 801 22.51 12.20 10.15
N ALA A 802 23.84 12.25 10.21
CA ALA A 802 24.64 13.36 9.72
C ALA A 802 25.03 13.20 8.23
N GLY A 803 24.64 14.16 7.39
CA GLY A 803 25.07 14.28 5.99
C GLY A 803 26.25 15.23 5.80
N VAL A 804 26.85 15.21 4.60
CA VAL A 804 27.94 16.10 4.19
C VAL A 804 27.66 16.78 2.85
N LEU A 805 27.63 18.12 2.83
CA LEU A 805 27.55 18.89 1.58
C LEU A 805 28.96 19.30 1.13
N GLU A 806 29.22 19.27 -0.17
CA GLU A 806 30.45 19.75 -0.80
C GLU A 806 30.09 20.59 -2.04
N THR A 807 30.17 21.92 -1.91
CA THR A 807 29.95 22.86 -3.02
C THR A 807 30.99 22.66 -4.13
N ALA A 808 30.61 22.87 -5.39
CA ALA A 808 31.54 22.95 -6.52
C ALA A 808 32.68 23.97 -6.24
N ASP A 809 33.89 23.69 -6.72
CA ASP A 809 35.11 24.47 -6.45
C ASP A 809 35.49 25.43 -7.59
N ASN A 810 34.69 25.45 -8.67
CA ASN A 810 34.93 26.20 -9.89
C ASN A 810 36.28 25.86 -10.56
N SER A 811 36.78 24.64 -10.34
CA SER A 811 37.94 24.11 -11.06
C SER A 811 37.53 23.55 -12.44
N ARG A 812 38.49 22.97 -13.18
CA ARG A 812 38.22 22.21 -14.41
C ARG A 812 38.37 20.70 -14.19
N ALA A 813 38.20 20.21 -12.96
CA ALA A 813 38.33 18.79 -12.66
C ALA A 813 37.31 18.33 -11.62
N PHE A 814 36.62 17.23 -11.92
CA PHE A 814 35.65 16.59 -11.02
C PHE A 814 35.31 15.19 -11.52
N THR A 815 34.66 14.41 -10.67
CA THR A 815 34.13 13.08 -11.01
C THR A 815 32.66 13.04 -10.64
N PHE A 816 31.82 12.42 -11.47
CA PHE A 816 30.44 12.08 -11.14
C PHE A 816 30.16 10.63 -11.52
N LEU A 817 29.07 10.06 -10.99
CA LEU A 817 28.62 8.73 -11.37
C LEU A 817 27.35 8.83 -12.21
N HIS A 818 27.26 8.02 -13.26
CA HIS A 818 26.01 7.72 -13.95
C HIS A 818 25.47 6.40 -13.40
N VAL A 819 24.21 6.44 -12.98
CA VAL A 819 23.39 5.33 -12.52
C VAL A 819 22.03 5.41 -13.22
N THR A 820 21.30 4.31 -13.27
CA THR A 820 20.03 4.25 -13.99
C THR A 820 19.20 3.09 -13.50
N ASP A 821 17.88 3.23 -13.57
CA ASP A 821 16.92 2.14 -13.36
C ASP A 821 17.18 1.41 -12.03
N THR A 822 17.15 2.16 -10.94
CA THR A 822 17.38 1.65 -9.57
C THR A 822 16.20 0.86 -9.04
N GLN A 823 15.07 0.91 -9.75
CA GLN A 823 13.80 0.34 -9.38
C GLN A 823 13.83 -1.11 -8.87
N ALA A 824 13.06 -1.30 -7.80
CA ALA A 824 12.97 -2.50 -6.99
C ALA A 824 11.65 -2.46 -6.21
N GLN A 825 11.24 -3.61 -5.64
CA GLN A 825 9.87 -3.82 -5.14
C GLN A 825 9.81 -3.99 -3.61
N ASN A 826 10.95 -4.24 -2.97
CA ASN A 826 11.03 -4.40 -1.51
C ASN A 826 12.40 -3.95 -0.96
N SER A 827 12.46 -3.69 0.35
CA SER A 827 13.68 -3.22 1.03
C SER A 827 14.91 -4.08 0.75
N LYS A 828 14.78 -5.42 0.71
CA LYS A 828 15.89 -6.36 0.49
C LYS A 828 16.50 -6.20 -0.91
N GLN A 829 15.70 -5.78 -1.90
CA GLN A 829 16.18 -5.42 -3.23
C GLN A 829 16.79 -4.02 -3.27
N PHE A 830 16.23 -3.03 -2.55
CA PHE A 830 16.87 -1.70 -2.42
C PHE A 830 18.19 -1.72 -1.63
N ASP A 831 18.45 -2.74 -0.81
CA ASP A 831 19.79 -2.98 -0.24
C ASP A 831 20.86 -3.25 -1.31
N VAL A 832 20.48 -3.72 -2.51
CA VAL A 832 21.37 -3.90 -3.65
C VAL A 832 21.81 -2.54 -4.21
N TRP A 833 20.86 -1.60 -4.37
CA TRP A 833 21.11 -0.21 -4.74
C TRP A 833 22.01 0.49 -3.71
N ALA A 834 21.68 0.39 -2.41
CA ALA A 834 22.50 0.93 -1.33
C ALA A 834 23.93 0.34 -1.32
N ASN A 835 24.06 -0.97 -1.60
CA ASN A 835 25.36 -1.62 -1.71
C ASN A 835 26.14 -1.17 -2.94
N LEU A 836 25.51 -0.96 -4.09
CA LEU A 836 26.14 -0.40 -5.29
C LEU A 836 26.74 0.96 -5.00
N LEU A 837 25.98 1.87 -4.37
CA LEU A 837 26.50 3.20 -4.00
C LEU A 837 27.68 3.12 -3.04
N ARG A 838 27.62 2.22 -2.06
CA ARG A 838 28.74 1.96 -1.13
C ARG A 838 29.97 1.41 -1.84
N VAL A 839 29.82 0.50 -2.81
CA VAL A 839 30.95 -0.04 -3.59
C VAL A 839 31.52 1.02 -4.52
N ALA A 840 30.67 1.77 -5.23
CA ALA A 840 31.09 2.87 -6.09
C ALA A 840 31.83 3.97 -5.30
N GLY A 841 31.36 4.32 -4.10
CA GLY A 841 32.04 5.26 -3.21
C GLY A 841 33.38 4.78 -2.63
N ASN A 842 33.65 3.47 -2.66
CA ASN A 842 34.97 2.91 -2.30
C ASN A 842 35.93 2.89 -3.50
N GLU A 843 35.43 2.58 -4.71
CA GLU A 843 36.21 2.55 -5.95
C GLU A 843 36.53 3.97 -6.46
N VAL A 844 35.58 4.89 -6.33
CA VAL A 844 35.61 6.26 -6.89
C VAL A 844 35.32 7.31 -5.79
N PRO A 845 36.12 7.39 -4.71
CA PRO A 845 35.79 8.15 -3.50
C PRO A 845 35.73 9.68 -3.68
N ASP A 846 36.18 10.22 -4.81
CA ASP A 846 36.21 11.64 -5.12
C ASP A 846 34.98 12.14 -5.90
N PHE A 847 34.04 11.25 -6.24
CA PHE A 847 32.80 11.61 -6.95
C PHE A 847 31.98 12.67 -6.21
N LYS A 848 31.32 13.55 -6.96
CA LYS A 848 30.64 14.75 -6.43
C LYS A 848 29.13 14.58 -6.33
N PHE A 849 28.50 13.99 -7.34
CA PHE A 849 27.07 13.76 -7.42
C PHE A 849 26.75 12.49 -8.23
N LEU A 850 25.50 12.08 -8.16
CA LEU A 850 24.89 11.04 -8.98
C LEU A 850 24.05 11.70 -10.08
N LEU A 851 24.22 11.27 -11.32
CA LEU A 851 23.31 11.53 -12.43
C LEU A 851 22.47 10.27 -12.64
N SER A 852 21.16 10.34 -12.43
CA SER A 852 20.25 9.19 -12.45
C SER A 852 19.27 9.29 -13.61
N THR A 853 19.35 8.39 -14.61
CA THR A 853 18.55 8.49 -15.85
C THR A 853 17.15 7.85 -15.77
N GLY A 854 16.39 8.14 -14.71
CA GLY A 854 15.00 7.71 -14.56
C GLY A 854 14.82 6.35 -13.88
N ASP A 855 13.56 6.02 -13.61
CA ASP A 855 13.11 4.79 -12.93
C ASP A 855 13.79 4.59 -11.58
N GLN A 856 13.57 5.56 -10.69
CA GLN A 856 14.09 5.53 -9.32
C GLN A 856 13.42 4.42 -8.51
N VAL A 857 12.10 4.27 -8.69
CA VAL A 857 11.22 3.30 -8.03
C VAL A 857 10.28 2.66 -9.04
N ASP A 858 9.78 1.46 -8.73
CA ASP A 858 8.96 0.66 -9.66
C ASP A 858 7.51 1.17 -9.83
N MET A 859 7.06 2.04 -8.93
CA MET A 859 5.75 2.69 -9.00
C MET A 859 5.85 4.06 -8.32
N GLY A 860 5.82 5.15 -9.09
CA GLY A 860 6.04 6.51 -8.59
C GLY A 860 5.03 6.98 -7.53
N SER A 861 3.81 6.44 -7.53
CA SER A 861 2.81 6.69 -6.48
C SER A 861 3.20 6.12 -5.10
N ASN A 862 3.97 5.01 -5.08
CA ASN A 862 4.17 4.17 -3.90
C ASN A 862 5.19 4.76 -2.91
N LEU A 863 4.68 5.37 -1.84
CA LEU A 863 5.48 5.95 -0.76
C LEU A 863 6.49 4.95 -0.14
N LYS A 864 6.13 3.66 -0.02
CA LYS A 864 6.97 2.60 0.56
C LYS A 864 8.26 2.41 -0.27
N LEU A 865 8.19 2.49 -1.60
CA LEU A 865 9.35 2.34 -2.48
C LEU A 865 10.27 3.57 -2.42
N TRP A 866 9.72 4.79 -2.39
CA TRP A 866 10.51 6.01 -2.18
C TRP A 866 11.24 6.03 -0.84
N SER A 867 10.58 5.52 0.21
CA SER A 867 11.19 5.28 1.52
C SER A 867 12.38 4.32 1.41
N PHE A 868 12.24 3.17 0.74
CA PHE A 868 13.37 2.23 0.58
C PHE A 868 14.51 2.78 -0.28
N PHE A 869 14.20 3.42 -1.41
CA PHE A 869 15.17 4.05 -2.30
C PHE A 869 16.09 5.04 -1.57
N ALA A 870 15.51 5.90 -0.74
CA ALA A 870 16.24 6.96 -0.04
C ALA A 870 16.85 6.48 1.30
N ASN A 871 16.09 5.75 2.11
CA ASN A 871 16.49 5.42 3.48
C ASN A 871 17.56 4.31 3.53
N ASN A 872 17.47 3.27 2.68
CA ASN A 872 18.49 2.22 2.64
C ASN A 872 19.85 2.76 2.15
N ALA A 873 19.82 3.79 1.30
CA ALA A 873 20.99 4.43 0.70
C ALA A 873 21.43 5.74 1.39
N SER A 874 20.85 6.07 2.56
CA SER A 874 21.00 7.38 3.21
C SER A 874 22.47 7.76 3.50
N ASP A 875 23.30 6.78 3.87
CA ASP A 875 24.76 6.93 4.08
C ASP A 875 25.45 7.66 2.91
N THR A 876 24.98 7.44 1.68
CA THR A 876 25.51 8.08 0.47
C THR A 876 24.64 9.25 0.02
N LEU A 877 23.31 9.09 -0.07
CA LEU A 877 22.40 10.10 -0.63
C LEU A 877 22.32 11.39 0.21
N MET A 878 22.50 11.31 1.53
CA MET A 878 22.63 12.51 2.36
C MET A 878 23.96 13.26 2.15
N SER A 879 24.93 12.66 1.46
CA SER A 879 26.28 13.22 1.26
C SER A 879 26.66 13.43 -0.21
N LYS A 880 25.77 13.09 -1.14
CA LYS A 880 25.96 13.13 -2.60
C LYS A 880 24.65 13.55 -3.25
N PRO A 881 24.56 14.76 -3.83
CA PRO A 881 23.38 15.16 -4.57
C PRO A 881 23.04 14.14 -5.65
N LEU A 882 21.75 13.86 -5.81
CA LEU A 882 21.24 13.05 -6.92
C LEU A 882 20.47 13.98 -7.84
N MET A 883 20.84 13.99 -9.12
CA MET A 883 20.19 14.76 -10.17
C MET A 883 19.34 13.80 -11.01
N PRO A 884 18.02 13.75 -10.78
CA PRO A 884 17.14 12.77 -11.42
C PRO A 884 16.67 13.23 -12.80
N THR A 885 16.57 12.28 -13.73
CA THR A 885 15.72 12.32 -14.92
C THR A 885 14.38 11.65 -14.59
N ALA A 886 13.29 11.97 -15.30
CA ALA A 886 12.05 11.22 -15.23
C ALA A 886 12.10 9.97 -16.11
N GLY A 887 11.82 8.80 -15.54
CA GLY A 887 11.55 7.57 -16.29
C GLY A 887 10.07 7.32 -16.51
N ASN A 888 9.70 6.22 -17.16
CA ASN A 888 8.29 5.93 -17.39
C ASN A 888 7.57 5.50 -16.10
N HIS A 889 8.28 4.92 -15.11
CA HIS A 889 7.68 4.56 -13.82
C HIS A 889 7.36 5.79 -12.95
N GLU A 890 7.93 6.96 -13.27
CA GLU A 890 7.54 8.26 -12.71
C GLU A 890 6.38 8.96 -13.47
N SER A 891 5.83 8.35 -14.54
CA SER A 891 4.69 8.89 -15.31
C SER A 891 3.53 7.90 -15.51
N MET A 892 3.57 6.72 -14.87
CA MET A 892 2.44 5.80 -14.87
C MET A 892 1.24 6.41 -14.13
N SER A 893 0.01 6.02 -14.50
CA SER A 893 -1.24 6.47 -13.85
C SER A 893 -1.14 6.40 -12.31
N GLY A 894 -1.52 7.48 -11.62
CA GLY A 894 -1.40 7.61 -10.16
C GLY A 894 -0.03 8.09 -9.67
N SER A 895 0.99 8.16 -10.55
CA SER A 895 2.35 8.65 -10.23
C SER A 895 2.54 10.13 -10.61
N GLU A 896 1.45 10.88 -10.77
CA GLU A 896 1.50 12.28 -11.20
C GLU A 896 2.38 13.12 -10.26
N PHE A 897 3.25 13.95 -10.83
CA PHE A 897 4.21 14.79 -10.11
C PHE A 897 5.24 14.02 -9.26
N ALA A 898 5.51 12.73 -9.53
CA ALA A 898 6.41 11.91 -8.72
C ALA A 898 7.79 12.56 -8.45
N LEU A 899 8.39 13.25 -9.42
CA LEU A 899 9.64 13.98 -9.18
C LEU A 899 9.47 15.24 -8.33
N ASP A 900 8.43 16.06 -8.55
CA ASP A 900 8.17 17.28 -7.77
C ASP A 900 7.79 16.98 -6.32
N GLN A 901 7.17 15.82 -6.06
CA GLN A 901 6.84 15.35 -4.72
C GLN A 901 8.09 14.92 -3.94
N ASN A 902 9.07 14.29 -4.60
CA ASN A 902 10.21 13.66 -3.91
C ASN A 902 11.51 14.46 -4.02
N PHE A 903 11.66 15.36 -5.00
CA PHE A 903 12.84 16.22 -5.18
C PHE A 903 12.47 17.71 -5.23
N VAL A 904 13.48 18.58 -5.05
CA VAL A 904 13.33 20.04 -5.19
C VAL A 904 14.37 20.53 -6.20
N LEU A 905 13.93 20.73 -7.43
CA LEU A 905 14.81 21.05 -8.56
C LEU A 905 14.93 22.57 -8.78
N SER A 906 16.02 22.97 -9.42
CA SER A 906 16.36 24.37 -9.72
C SER A 906 16.50 24.55 -11.23
N ASN A 907 16.43 25.79 -11.71
CA ASN A 907 16.51 26.14 -13.14
C ASN A 907 15.46 25.42 -14.02
N VAL A 908 14.32 25.06 -13.42
CA VAL A 908 13.19 24.44 -14.10
C VAL A 908 12.45 25.52 -14.94
N PRO A 909 12.35 25.38 -16.27
CA PRO A 909 11.53 26.26 -17.11
C PRO A 909 10.04 26.03 -16.89
N GLU A 910 9.21 27.01 -17.27
CA GLU A 910 7.74 26.90 -17.24
C GLU A 910 7.28 25.78 -18.19
N GLN A 911 6.70 24.72 -17.62
CA GLN A 911 6.29 23.49 -18.31
C GLN A 911 5.15 22.80 -17.53
N ASP A 912 4.57 21.73 -18.09
CA ASP A 912 3.79 20.75 -17.31
C ASP A 912 4.75 19.72 -16.71
N THR A 913 4.64 19.47 -15.40
CA THR A 913 5.50 18.55 -14.64
C THR A 913 4.79 17.26 -14.22
N THR A 914 3.53 17.07 -14.65
CA THR A 914 2.67 15.94 -14.28
C THR A 914 3.35 14.59 -14.57
N GLU A 915 3.96 14.45 -15.75
CA GLU A 915 4.64 13.22 -16.23
C GLU A 915 6.18 13.30 -16.09
N GLY A 916 6.67 14.15 -15.19
CA GLY A 916 8.10 14.44 -14.99
C GLY A 916 8.54 15.78 -15.58
N VAL A 917 9.83 16.10 -15.46
CA VAL A 917 10.36 17.47 -15.61
C VAL A 917 11.69 17.50 -16.35
N TYR A 918 11.87 18.48 -17.25
CA TYR A 918 13.14 18.82 -17.90
C TYR A 918 13.73 20.10 -17.30
N TYR A 919 15.05 20.14 -17.12
CA TYR A 919 15.79 21.23 -16.46
C TYR A 919 17.29 21.15 -16.73
N SER A 920 18.07 22.18 -16.37
CA SER A 920 19.53 22.17 -16.54
C SER A 920 20.30 22.59 -15.29
N PHE A 921 21.55 22.15 -15.18
CA PHE A 921 22.46 22.59 -14.12
C PHE A 921 23.91 22.63 -14.58
N ASP A 922 24.70 23.50 -13.95
CA ASP A 922 26.14 23.60 -14.15
C ASP A 922 26.90 22.90 -13.01
N TYR A 923 27.99 22.22 -13.34
CA TYR A 923 28.99 21.79 -12.38
C TYR A 923 30.39 22.06 -12.91
N ASN A 924 31.12 22.98 -12.27
CA ASN A 924 32.47 23.38 -12.66
C ASN A 924 32.55 23.85 -14.13
N ASN A 925 33.22 23.12 -15.03
CA ASN A 925 33.35 23.45 -16.45
C ASN A 925 32.43 22.65 -17.37
N ALA A 926 31.37 22.05 -16.81
CA ALA A 926 30.41 21.24 -17.53
C ALA A 926 28.96 21.71 -17.30
N HIS A 927 28.14 21.57 -18.33
CA HIS A 927 26.73 21.91 -18.36
C HIS A 927 25.91 20.66 -18.70
N PHE A 928 24.82 20.44 -17.96
CA PHE A 928 23.97 19.26 -18.04
C PHE A 928 22.53 19.70 -18.31
N ALA A 929 21.93 19.21 -19.40
CA ALA A 929 20.49 19.26 -19.60
C ALA A 929 19.87 17.90 -19.33
N ILE A 930 18.76 17.90 -18.61
CA ILE A 930 17.97 16.73 -18.24
C ILE A 930 16.65 16.82 -19.00
N LEU A 931 16.33 15.79 -19.78
CA LEU A 931 15.15 15.73 -20.64
C LEU A 931 14.10 14.80 -20.07
N ASN A 932 12.83 15.18 -20.17
CA ASN A 932 11.70 14.32 -19.91
C ASN A 932 11.31 13.57 -21.19
N SER A 933 11.52 12.26 -21.23
CA SER A 933 11.14 11.38 -22.35
C SER A 933 9.66 10.98 -22.38
N ASN A 934 8.87 11.38 -21.38
CA ASN A 934 7.43 11.16 -21.34
C ASN A 934 6.67 12.33 -21.99
N ASN A 935 7.27 13.53 -22.02
CA ASN A 935 6.67 14.72 -22.63
C ASN A 935 6.81 14.70 -24.16
N LEU A 936 5.91 13.97 -24.82
CA LEU A 936 5.89 13.74 -26.27
C LEU A 936 4.97 14.71 -27.05
N ASN A 937 5.10 14.73 -28.37
CA ASN A 937 4.26 15.43 -29.34
C ASN A 937 3.29 14.47 -30.07
N GLU A 938 2.48 14.99 -31.01
CA GLU A 938 1.52 14.20 -31.80
C GLU A 938 2.17 13.11 -32.68
N ASP A 939 3.47 13.22 -32.98
CA ASP A 939 4.26 12.27 -33.76
C ASP A 939 5.10 11.33 -32.84
N GLU A 940 4.78 11.23 -31.54
CA GLU A 940 5.48 10.39 -30.53
C GLU A 940 6.98 10.73 -30.31
N GLY A 941 7.50 11.83 -30.86
CA GLY A 941 8.81 12.40 -30.52
C GLY A 941 8.73 13.35 -29.32
N LEU A 942 9.87 13.82 -28.79
CA LEU A 942 9.88 14.84 -27.72
C LEU A 942 9.15 16.12 -28.16
N SER A 943 8.49 16.79 -27.21
CA SER A 943 7.73 18.01 -27.45
C SER A 943 8.57 19.15 -28.07
N ASP A 944 7.93 19.93 -28.95
CA ASP A 944 8.58 21.05 -29.64
C ASP A 944 9.10 22.11 -28.65
N ASP A 945 8.36 22.38 -27.57
CA ASP A 945 8.75 23.34 -26.53
C ASP A 945 10.00 22.88 -25.76
N GLN A 946 10.09 21.59 -25.40
CA GLN A 946 11.30 21.01 -24.79
C GLN A 946 12.50 21.05 -25.75
N ILE A 947 12.29 20.79 -27.05
CA ILE A 947 13.34 20.81 -28.07
C ILE A 947 13.86 22.24 -28.32
N GLU A 948 12.98 23.26 -28.35
CA GLU A 948 13.41 24.65 -28.46
C GLU A 948 14.05 25.18 -27.16
N TRP A 949 13.58 24.74 -25.99
CA TRP A 949 14.26 25.00 -24.72
C TRP A 949 15.68 24.44 -24.70
N LEU A 950 15.88 23.16 -25.04
CA LEU A 950 17.21 22.53 -25.08
C LEU A 950 18.17 23.26 -26.02
N LYS A 951 17.69 23.71 -27.19
CA LYS A 951 18.48 24.54 -28.10
C LYS A 951 18.86 25.87 -27.46
N ALA A 952 17.95 26.54 -26.76
CA ALA A 952 18.22 27.83 -26.14
C ALA A 952 19.22 27.70 -24.97
N ASP A 953 19.03 26.69 -24.11
CA ASP A 953 19.86 26.35 -22.95
C ASP A 953 21.30 26.01 -23.37
N MET A 954 21.46 25.02 -24.27
CA MET A 954 22.78 24.60 -24.75
C MET A 954 23.52 25.68 -25.55
N ASN A 955 22.83 26.59 -26.24
CA ASN A 955 23.47 27.73 -26.92
C ASN A 955 23.77 28.91 -25.97
N ALA A 956 23.16 28.98 -24.79
CA ALA A 956 23.46 29.99 -23.78
C ALA A 956 24.71 29.64 -22.96
N SER A 957 25.00 28.34 -22.77
CA SER A 957 26.17 27.86 -22.03
C SER A 957 27.47 27.89 -22.84
N ASP A 958 28.54 28.45 -22.25
CA ASP A 958 29.91 28.41 -22.76
C ASP A 958 30.78 27.32 -22.09
N ALA A 959 30.15 26.36 -21.41
CA ALA A 959 30.82 25.22 -20.78
C ALA A 959 31.65 24.39 -21.78
N GLU A 960 32.79 23.88 -21.30
CA GLU A 960 33.73 23.08 -22.09
C GLU A 960 33.20 21.68 -22.39
N TRP A 961 32.38 21.14 -21.49
CA TRP A 961 31.74 19.84 -21.61
C TRP A 961 30.22 20.01 -21.58
N LYS A 962 29.52 19.37 -22.52
CA LYS A 962 28.06 19.43 -22.60
C LYS A 962 27.47 18.03 -22.60
N PHE A 963 26.54 17.81 -21.69
CA PHE A 963 25.94 16.51 -21.43
C PHE A 963 24.43 16.59 -21.47
N VAL A 964 23.81 15.51 -21.94
CA VAL A 964 22.36 15.32 -21.87
C VAL A 964 22.05 14.03 -21.12
N ALA A 965 21.02 14.05 -20.28
CA ALA A 965 20.44 12.87 -19.67
C ALA A 965 18.98 12.73 -20.13
N ILE A 966 18.59 11.54 -20.55
CA ILE A 966 17.22 11.18 -20.98
C ILE A 966 16.96 9.76 -20.54
N HIS A 967 15.72 9.38 -20.19
CA HIS A 967 15.46 8.01 -19.76
C HIS A 967 15.33 7.06 -20.97
N LYS A 968 14.26 7.20 -21.78
CA LYS A 968 14.03 6.32 -22.94
C LYS A 968 15.17 6.39 -23.95
N ALA A 969 15.76 5.23 -24.22
CA ALA A 969 17.06 5.06 -24.84
C ALA A 969 17.07 5.26 -26.38
N PRO A 970 17.65 6.35 -26.93
CA PRO A 970 17.73 6.54 -28.37
C PRO A 970 18.54 5.44 -29.09
N TYR A 971 19.51 4.81 -28.41
CA TYR A 971 20.26 3.66 -28.94
C TYR A 971 20.31 2.55 -27.89
N SER A 972 19.70 1.41 -28.17
CA SER A 972 19.58 0.31 -27.22
C SER A 972 19.66 -1.06 -27.89
N ASN A 973 20.06 -2.08 -27.13
CA ASN A 973 19.94 -3.50 -27.52
C ASN A 973 19.13 -4.31 -26.49
N GLY A 974 18.34 -3.64 -25.64
CA GLY A 974 17.32 -4.25 -24.80
C GLY A 974 16.01 -4.46 -25.56
N SER A 975 14.90 -4.52 -24.85
CA SER A 975 13.57 -4.79 -25.42
C SER A 975 12.95 -3.60 -26.14
N HIS A 976 13.20 -2.38 -25.68
CA HIS A 976 12.53 -1.16 -26.15
C HIS A 976 13.28 -0.48 -27.32
N PHE A 977 14.17 -1.20 -28.02
CA PHE A 977 15.03 -0.64 -29.05
C PHE A 977 14.27 -0.17 -30.31
N ASP A 978 13.08 -0.73 -30.57
CA ASP A 978 12.23 -0.46 -31.72
C ASP A 978 10.80 0.01 -31.37
N ASP A 979 10.59 0.48 -30.13
CA ASP A 979 9.36 1.17 -29.75
C ASP A 979 9.14 2.45 -30.59
N ASP A 980 7.87 2.74 -30.88
CA ASP A 980 7.46 3.78 -31.83
C ASP A 980 8.01 5.17 -31.43
N ASP A 981 7.92 5.54 -30.14
CA ASP A 981 8.44 6.78 -29.58
C ASP A 981 9.98 6.82 -29.55
N VAL A 982 10.63 5.72 -29.16
CA VAL A 982 12.09 5.56 -29.18
C VAL A 982 12.66 5.78 -30.59
N ILE A 983 11.94 5.34 -31.64
CA ILE A 983 12.31 5.58 -33.04
C ILE A 983 12.27 7.08 -33.39
N GLU A 984 11.27 7.83 -32.92
CA GLU A 984 11.10 9.26 -33.21
C GLU A 984 12.03 10.15 -32.36
N ILE A 985 12.20 9.85 -31.07
CA ILE A 985 13.23 10.43 -30.21
C ILE A 985 14.62 10.23 -30.84
N ARG A 986 14.94 9.01 -31.35
CA ARG A 986 16.19 8.74 -32.07
C ARG A 986 16.34 9.62 -33.32
N LYS A 987 15.29 9.81 -34.11
CA LYS A 987 15.33 10.67 -35.31
C LYS A 987 15.62 12.13 -34.95
N GLN A 988 14.96 12.67 -33.94
CA GLN A 988 15.21 14.03 -33.42
C GLN A 988 16.65 14.17 -32.89
N LEU A 989 17.01 13.38 -31.88
CA LEU A 989 18.22 13.58 -31.08
C LEU A 989 19.50 13.21 -31.83
N SER A 990 19.47 12.18 -32.70
CA SER A 990 20.65 11.76 -33.47
C SER A 990 21.19 12.82 -34.43
N THR A 991 20.38 13.83 -34.77
CA THR A 991 20.77 15.01 -35.55
C THR A 991 21.09 16.19 -34.63
N LEU A 992 20.25 16.45 -33.63
CA LEU A 992 20.35 17.63 -32.78
C LEU A 992 21.56 17.62 -31.83
N MET A 993 21.92 16.46 -31.26
CA MET A 993 22.99 16.37 -30.26
C MET A 993 24.36 16.81 -30.81
N PRO A 994 24.81 16.38 -32.01
CA PRO A 994 26.01 16.94 -32.65
C PRO A 994 25.90 18.42 -33.03
N GLU A 995 24.71 18.93 -33.38
CA GLU A 995 24.53 20.35 -33.73
C GLU A 995 24.66 21.28 -32.52
N LEU A 996 24.39 20.77 -31.31
CA LEU A 996 24.53 21.48 -30.04
C LEU A 996 25.89 21.24 -29.33
N ASP A 997 26.84 20.57 -30.00
CA ASP A 997 28.17 20.20 -29.47
C ASP A 997 28.10 19.33 -28.19
N ILE A 998 27.11 18.42 -28.12
CA ILE A 998 26.94 17.50 -26.99
C ILE A 998 27.99 16.38 -27.08
N ASP A 999 28.76 16.23 -26.00
CA ASP A 999 29.82 15.21 -25.88
C ASP A 999 29.23 13.82 -25.65
N MET A 1000 28.35 13.71 -24.66
CA MET A 1000 27.73 12.45 -24.27
C MET A 1000 26.24 12.60 -23.92
N VAL A 1001 25.47 11.58 -24.29
CA VAL A 1001 24.11 11.33 -23.81
C VAL A 1001 24.11 10.13 -22.87
N PHE A 1002 23.60 10.33 -21.66
CA PHE A 1002 23.35 9.30 -20.66
C PHE A 1002 21.90 8.84 -20.78
N GLN A 1003 21.67 7.52 -20.75
CA GLN A 1003 20.35 6.91 -20.97
C GLN A 1003 20.12 5.66 -20.12
N GLY A 1004 18.84 5.30 -19.96
CA GLY A 1004 18.32 4.20 -19.12
C GLY A 1004 17.30 3.34 -19.85
N HIS A 1005 16.20 2.99 -19.16
CA HIS A 1005 15.01 2.30 -19.65
C HIS A 1005 15.22 0.82 -20.02
N ASP A 1006 16.14 0.55 -20.93
CA ASP A 1006 16.55 -0.80 -21.24
C ASP A 1006 17.67 -1.24 -20.29
N HIS A 1007 17.40 -2.22 -19.44
CA HIS A 1007 18.33 -2.72 -18.41
C HIS A 1007 19.51 -3.56 -18.97
N VAL A 1008 20.28 -2.99 -19.90
CA VAL A 1008 21.44 -3.57 -20.61
C VAL A 1008 22.60 -2.58 -20.68
N TYR A 1009 23.84 -3.05 -20.80
CA TYR A 1009 24.98 -2.16 -21.04
C TYR A 1009 25.24 -1.99 -22.55
N LEU A 1010 25.19 -0.74 -23.02
CA LEU A 1010 25.51 -0.35 -24.39
C LEU A 1010 26.26 0.98 -24.41
N ARG A 1011 27.30 1.07 -25.24
CA ARG A 1011 27.93 2.35 -25.58
C ARG A 1011 28.25 2.46 -27.06
N THR A 1012 27.82 3.56 -27.69
CA THR A 1012 28.06 3.81 -29.12
C THR A 1012 29.51 4.26 -29.41
N ASP A 1013 29.88 4.28 -30.69
CA ASP A 1013 30.96 5.16 -31.17
C ASP A 1013 30.43 6.62 -31.22
N ALA A 1014 31.22 7.59 -31.68
CA ALA A 1014 30.71 8.95 -31.94
C ALA A 1014 29.67 8.93 -33.06
N MET A 1015 28.45 9.40 -32.79
CA MET A 1015 27.29 9.35 -33.68
C MET A 1015 26.89 10.73 -34.20
N ALA A 1016 26.55 10.83 -35.48
CA ALA A 1016 25.84 11.97 -36.04
C ALA A 1016 24.92 11.55 -37.20
N ASN A 1017 23.69 12.07 -37.23
CA ASN A 1017 22.67 11.73 -38.24
C ASN A 1017 22.45 10.21 -38.37
N ASN A 1018 22.29 9.53 -37.22
CA ASN A 1018 22.21 8.08 -37.06
C ASN A 1018 23.34 7.29 -37.77
N LYS A 1019 24.57 7.83 -37.76
CA LYS A 1019 25.77 7.22 -38.37
C LYS A 1019 27.01 7.41 -37.51
N VAL A 1020 27.88 6.40 -37.51
CA VAL A 1020 29.19 6.50 -36.87
C VAL A 1020 30.10 7.47 -37.62
N VAL A 1021 30.56 8.50 -36.93
CA VAL A 1021 31.59 9.45 -37.39
C VAL A 1021 32.93 9.06 -36.76
N LYS A 1022 33.83 8.47 -37.56
CA LYS A 1022 35.11 7.99 -37.04
C LYS A 1022 36.01 9.14 -36.57
N SER A 1023 36.34 9.10 -35.28
CA SER A 1023 37.30 10.00 -34.63
C SER A 1023 38.75 9.52 -34.83
N GLU A 1024 39.72 10.43 -34.76
CA GLU A 1024 41.12 10.02 -34.52
C GLU A 1024 41.25 9.49 -33.08
N THR A 1025 42.18 8.56 -32.84
CA THR A 1025 42.38 7.99 -31.50
C THR A 1025 43.84 8.04 -31.05
N GLN A 1026 44.04 8.20 -29.74
CA GLN A 1026 45.35 8.17 -29.10
C GLN A 1026 45.30 7.43 -27.75
N GLU A 1027 46.40 6.79 -27.38
CA GLU A 1027 46.54 6.16 -26.07
C GLU A 1027 46.94 7.20 -25.01
N ILE A 1028 46.14 7.35 -23.97
CA ILE A 1028 46.45 8.20 -22.81
C ILE A 1028 46.44 7.37 -21.51
N THR A 1029 47.24 7.78 -20.53
CA THR A 1029 47.28 7.11 -19.22
C THR A 1029 46.88 8.09 -18.12
N SER A 1030 45.92 7.73 -17.28
CA SER A 1030 45.55 8.43 -16.05
C SER A 1030 45.32 7.41 -14.93
N ASN A 1031 45.71 7.76 -13.68
CA ASN A 1031 45.69 6.88 -12.50
C ASN A 1031 46.31 5.47 -12.70
N GLY A 1032 47.21 5.30 -13.67
CA GLY A 1032 47.85 4.01 -13.99
C GLY A 1032 47.05 3.10 -14.93
N LYS A 1033 45.82 3.48 -15.31
CA LYS A 1033 45.04 2.85 -16.37
C LYS A 1033 45.32 3.57 -17.71
N THR A 1034 45.36 2.79 -18.79
CA THR A 1034 45.51 3.32 -20.16
C THR A 1034 44.17 3.23 -20.88
N TYR A 1035 43.83 4.30 -21.60
CA TYR A 1035 42.58 4.49 -22.30
C TYR A 1035 42.87 4.80 -23.78
N THR A 1036 42.11 4.19 -24.68
CA THR A 1036 42.03 4.66 -26.07
C THR A 1036 41.09 5.85 -26.10
N ALA A 1037 41.66 7.06 -26.22
CA ALA A 1037 40.89 8.29 -26.26
C ALA A 1037 40.52 8.68 -27.68
N LYS A 1038 39.27 9.10 -27.91
CA LYS A 1038 38.84 9.78 -29.13
C LYS A 1038 39.27 11.26 -29.05
N VAL A 1039 39.89 11.76 -30.12
CA VAL A 1039 40.36 13.15 -30.22
C VAL A 1039 39.35 13.96 -31.03
N ASP A 1040 38.85 15.06 -30.45
CA ASP A 1040 37.87 15.97 -31.05
C ASP A 1040 36.72 15.26 -31.80
N PRO A 1041 35.96 14.36 -31.14
CA PRO A 1041 34.91 13.59 -31.78
C PRO A 1041 33.86 14.52 -32.40
N GLN A 1042 33.62 14.37 -33.71
CA GLN A 1042 32.70 15.23 -34.47
C GLN A 1042 31.25 14.70 -34.41
N GLY A 1043 30.83 14.24 -33.23
CA GLY A 1043 29.54 13.58 -32.98
C GLY A 1043 29.46 13.01 -31.56
N THR A 1044 28.23 12.83 -31.08
CA THR A 1044 27.92 12.53 -29.68
C THR A 1044 28.02 11.04 -29.36
N ILE A 1045 28.48 10.68 -28.16
CA ILE A 1045 28.52 9.29 -27.69
C ILE A 1045 27.33 9.01 -26.77
N TYR A 1046 26.66 7.89 -26.95
CA TYR A 1046 25.47 7.49 -26.20
C TYR A 1046 25.81 6.29 -25.32
N THR A 1047 25.34 6.27 -24.06
CA THR A 1047 25.65 5.19 -23.11
C THR A 1047 24.48 4.82 -22.21
N ILE A 1048 24.10 3.54 -22.21
CA ILE A 1048 23.31 2.90 -21.16
C ILE A 1048 24.29 2.17 -20.24
N THR A 1049 24.18 2.43 -18.94
CA THR A 1049 25.11 1.87 -17.95
C THR A 1049 24.69 0.48 -17.45
N GLY A 1050 23.46 0.04 -17.71
CA GLY A 1050 22.89 -1.24 -17.28
C GLY A 1050 21.69 -1.02 -16.37
N CYS A 1051 21.69 -1.61 -15.18
CA CYS A 1051 20.67 -1.39 -14.14
C CYS A 1051 21.39 -1.30 -12.79
N ALA A 1052 21.07 -0.29 -11.99
CA ALA A 1052 21.63 -0.12 -10.65
C ALA A 1052 20.83 -0.84 -9.55
N GLY A 1053 19.63 -1.34 -9.89
CA GLY A 1053 18.75 -2.15 -9.06
C GLY A 1053 18.94 -3.65 -9.26
N VAL A 1054 17.83 -4.36 -9.55
CA VAL A 1054 17.77 -5.85 -9.61
C VAL A 1054 17.04 -6.41 -10.84
N LYS A 1055 16.63 -5.58 -11.79
CA LYS A 1055 15.92 -6.00 -13.01
C LYS A 1055 16.91 -5.97 -14.17
N TYR A 1056 17.30 -7.13 -14.69
CA TYR A 1056 18.24 -7.22 -15.82
C TYR A 1056 17.53 -7.76 -17.05
N TYR A 1057 17.76 -7.13 -18.21
CA TYR A 1057 17.19 -7.58 -19.47
C TYR A 1057 18.18 -8.43 -20.26
N ILE A 1058 17.64 -9.37 -21.02
CA ILE A 1058 18.43 -10.17 -21.96
C ILE A 1058 18.63 -9.35 -23.24
N PRO A 1059 19.88 -9.04 -23.64
CA PRO A 1059 20.17 -8.43 -24.94
C PRO A 1059 19.45 -9.12 -26.12
N LYS A 1060 18.68 -8.37 -26.90
CA LYS A 1060 18.09 -8.86 -28.16
C LYS A 1060 19.19 -9.18 -29.18
N ASP A 1061 18.86 -9.97 -30.22
CA ASP A 1061 19.86 -10.31 -31.24
C ASP A 1061 20.39 -9.03 -31.91
N ASN A 1062 21.71 -8.90 -31.85
CA ASN A 1062 22.51 -7.91 -32.56
C ASN A 1062 22.06 -7.69 -34.02
N ALA A 1063 21.58 -8.71 -34.73
CA ALA A 1063 21.08 -8.56 -36.11
C ALA A 1063 19.86 -7.63 -36.23
N LEU A 1064 18.98 -7.58 -35.23
CA LEU A 1064 17.76 -6.76 -35.23
C LEU A 1064 18.10 -5.26 -35.07
N THR A 1065 18.96 -4.94 -34.11
CA THR A 1065 19.41 -3.56 -33.84
C THR A 1065 20.18 -2.94 -35.01
N ASP A 1066 20.95 -3.76 -35.75
CA ASP A 1066 21.69 -3.34 -36.96
C ASP A 1066 20.78 -2.88 -38.12
N GLU A 1067 19.47 -3.18 -38.08
CA GLU A 1067 18.51 -2.71 -39.10
C GLU A 1067 18.12 -1.24 -38.88
N LEU A 1068 18.16 -0.76 -37.62
CA LEU A 1068 17.72 0.59 -37.24
C LEU A 1068 18.88 1.59 -37.07
N PHE A 1069 20.03 1.12 -36.58
CA PHE A 1069 21.20 1.98 -36.34
C PHE A 1069 22.52 1.18 -36.44
N PRO A 1070 23.67 1.83 -36.66
CA PRO A 1070 24.95 1.13 -36.70
C PRO A 1070 25.35 0.50 -35.36
N ARG A 1071 25.79 -0.76 -35.37
CA ARG A 1071 26.44 -1.47 -34.26
C ARG A 1071 27.20 -0.56 -33.29
N ALA A 1072 26.79 -0.59 -32.03
CA ALA A 1072 27.46 0.08 -30.91
C ALA A 1072 28.92 -0.40 -30.72
N GLU A 1073 29.77 0.44 -30.12
CA GLU A 1073 31.20 0.13 -29.95
C GLU A 1073 31.45 -0.87 -28.82
N ALA A 1074 30.64 -0.82 -27.75
CA ALA A 1074 30.61 -1.81 -26.69
C ALA A 1074 29.18 -2.23 -26.38
N ILE A 1075 28.97 -3.53 -26.16
CA ILE A 1075 27.73 -4.15 -25.68
C ILE A 1075 28.15 -5.21 -24.67
N VAL A 1076 27.56 -5.22 -23.48
CA VAL A 1076 27.86 -6.19 -22.41
C VAL A 1076 26.54 -6.70 -21.83
N THR A 1077 26.44 -8.02 -21.65
CA THR A 1077 25.33 -8.63 -20.90
C THR A 1077 25.54 -8.38 -19.42
N CYS A 1078 24.58 -7.75 -18.75
CA CYS A 1078 24.60 -7.47 -17.32
C CYS A 1078 23.73 -8.49 -16.57
N GLU A 1079 24.29 -9.08 -15.52
CA GLU A 1079 23.62 -9.99 -14.58
C GLU A 1079 23.84 -9.51 -13.12
N LEU A 1080 24.39 -8.30 -12.97
CA LEU A 1080 24.84 -7.70 -11.69
C LEU A 1080 24.62 -6.19 -11.75
N PRO A 1081 24.49 -5.50 -10.59
CA PRO A 1081 24.21 -4.08 -10.54
C PRO A 1081 25.35 -3.28 -11.15
N THR A 1082 25.05 -2.24 -11.92
CA THR A 1082 26.06 -1.49 -12.68
C THR A 1082 26.06 0.01 -12.43
N PHE A 1083 27.26 0.59 -12.47
CA PHE A 1083 27.46 2.04 -12.45
C PHE A 1083 28.61 2.43 -13.38
N ALA A 1084 28.61 3.68 -13.83
CA ALA A 1084 29.72 4.27 -14.57
C ALA A 1084 30.25 5.49 -13.84
N SER A 1085 31.57 5.69 -13.89
CA SER A 1085 32.22 6.90 -13.41
C SER A 1085 32.72 7.73 -14.58
N ILE A 1086 32.47 9.03 -14.51
CA ILE A 1086 32.86 10.00 -15.52
C ILE A 1086 33.72 11.05 -14.82
N ARG A 1087 35.00 11.08 -15.18
CA ARG A 1087 36.02 11.94 -14.57
C ARG A 1087 36.56 12.94 -15.59
N ILE A 1088 36.40 14.21 -15.27
CA ILE A 1088 36.87 15.34 -16.06
C ILE A 1088 38.23 15.81 -15.51
N GLU A 1089 39.20 15.98 -16.39
CA GLU A 1089 40.54 16.51 -16.10
C GLU A 1089 40.92 17.58 -17.15
N GLY A 1090 40.32 18.76 -17.05
CA GLY A 1090 40.45 19.84 -18.03
C GLY A 1090 39.77 19.48 -19.34
N ASN A 1091 40.56 19.42 -20.40
CA ASN A 1091 40.15 19.05 -21.75
C ASN A 1091 40.12 17.52 -21.98
N LYS A 1092 40.01 16.73 -20.91
CA LYS A 1092 39.92 15.26 -20.98
C LYS A 1092 38.74 14.74 -20.17
N LEU A 1093 38.05 13.76 -20.74
CA LEU A 1093 37.04 12.95 -20.07
C LEU A 1093 37.53 11.50 -20.04
N PHE A 1094 37.44 10.88 -18.87
CA PHE A 1094 37.65 9.43 -18.68
C PHE A 1094 36.32 8.81 -18.28
N PHE A 1095 35.97 7.70 -18.91
CA PHE A 1095 34.80 6.90 -18.60
C PHE A 1095 35.24 5.50 -18.20
N ASP A 1096 34.73 5.02 -17.06
CA ASP A 1096 35.01 3.70 -16.51
C ASP A 1096 33.68 3.09 -16.00
N ALA A 1097 33.20 2.00 -16.60
CA ALA A 1097 31.98 1.30 -16.20
C ALA A 1097 32.27 -0.01 -15.46
N TYR A 1098 31.43 -0.34 -14.49
CA TYR A 1098 31.65 -1.43 -13.54
C TYR A 1098 30.37 -2.23 -13.23
N ASN A 1099 30.51 -3.54 -13.08
CA ASN A 1099 29.56 -4.39 -12.36
C ASN A 1099 29.92 -4.44 -10.86
N VAL A 1100 28.94 -4.65 -9.99
CA VAL A 1100 29.14 -4.85 -8.54
C VAL A 1100 28.96 -6.32 -8.19
N ASP A 1101 30.07 -7.00 -7.85
CA ASP A 1101 30.09 -8.38 -7.34
C ASP A 1101 30.36 -8.37 -5.83
N GLY A 1102 29.29 -8.49 -5.05
CA GLY A 1102 29.31 -8.44 -3.59
C GLY A 1102 29.81 -7.10 -3.07
N SER A 1103 31.11 -7.02 -2.74
CA SER A 1103 31.76 -5.79 -2.26
C SER A 1103 32.84 -5.26 -3.22
N ASN A 1104 32.91 -5.77 -4.45
CA ASN A 1104 33.94 -5.42 -5.43
C ASN A 1104 33.32 -4.75 -6.66
N ALA A 1105 33.96 -3.70 -7.14
CA ALA A 1105 33.70 -3.16 -8.48
C ALA A 1105 34.54 -3.95 -9.51
N VAL A 1106 33.91 -4.41 -10.59
CA VAL A 1106 34.54 -5.19 -11.66
C VAL A 1106 34.34 -4.44 -12.97
N GLY A 1107 35.41 -3.84 -13.50
CA GLY A 1107 35.34 -3.01 -14.70
C GLY A 1107 34.93 -3.80 -15.95
N ILE A 1108 33.91 -3.31 -16.66
CA ILE A 1108 33.35 -3.94 -17.88
C ILE A 1108 33.74 -3.20 -19.17
N ASP A 1109 33.88 -1.88 -19.13
CA ASP A 1109 34.30 -1.06 -20.27
C ASP A 1109 35.03 0.21 -19.78
N SER A 1110 35.82 0.83 -20.67
CA SER A 1110 36.40 2.15 -20.44
C SER A 1110 36.91 2.79 -21.71
N PHE A 1111 36.70 4.09 -21.85
CA PHE A 1111 37.23 4.91 -22.94
C PHE A 1111 37.55 6.32 -22.45
N ALA A 1112 38.04 7.18 -23.34
CA ALA A 1112 38.25 8.59 -23.03
C ALA A 1112 37.94 9.50 -24.22
N ILE A 1113 37.80 10.80 -23.93
CA ILE A 1113 37.74 11.88 -24.93
C ILE A 1113 38.86 12.88 -24.60
N VAL A 1114 39.50 13.43 -25.63
CA VAL A 1114 40.40 14.58 -25.51
C VAL A 1114 39.95 15.65 -26.50
N LYS A 1115 39.61 16.84 -26.00
CA LYS A 1115 39.41 18.05 -26.81
C LYS A 1115 40.76 18.75 -27.01
N THR A 1116 41.08 19.25 -28.19
CA THR A 1116 42.29 20.07 -28.40
C THR A 1116 42.03 21.54 -28.06
N ASP A 1117 42.99 22.18 -27.37
CA ASP A 1117 42.89 23.62 -27.08
C ASP A 1117 42.89 24.42 -28.40
N LEU A 1118 41.88 25.26 -28.58
CA LEU A 1118 41.81 26.22 -29.70
C LEU A 1118 42.92 27.27 -29.58
N GLU A 1119 44.11 27.01 -30.15
CA GLU A 1119 45.11 28.06 -30.40
C GLU A 1119 44.49 29.17 -31.28
N GLU A 1120 44.76 30.43 -30.93
CA GLU A 1120 44.15 31.65 -31.49
C GLU A 1120 43.84 31.57 -33.01
N TYR A 1121 42.56 31.38 -33.36
CA TYR A 1121 42.09 31.61 -34.74
C TYR A 1121 42.09 33.11 -35.03
N VAL A 1122 43.24 33.63 -35.45
CA VAL A 1122 43.35 34.99 -36.00
C VAL A 1122 42.65 35.02 -37.36
N ALA A 1123 41.39 35.44 -37.35
CA ALA A 1123 40.59 35.59 -38.56
C ALA A 1123 41.31 36.48 -39.59
N PRO A 1124 41.41 36.08 -40.87
CA PRO A 1124 41.94 36.94 -41.91
C PRO A 1124 41.01 38.14 -42.12
N VAL A 1125 41.55 39.35 -42.07
CA VAL A 1125 40.81 40.56 -42.43
C VAL A 1125 40.41 40.46 -43.91
N ALA A 1126 39.10 40.35 -44.17
CA ALA A 1126 38.53 40.44 -45.49
C ALA A 1126 38.28 41.92 -45.86
N ASP A 1127 38.72 42.32 -47.05
CA ASP A 1127 38.54 43.67 -47.60
C ASP A 1127 37.05 44.03 -47.80
N GLU A 1128 36.78 45.33 -47.77
CA GLU A 1128 35.54 45.92 -48.30
C GLU A 1128 35.37 45.56 -49.80
N ASP A 1129 34.17 45.15 -50.25
CA ASP A 1129 33.35 45.96 -51.17
C ASP A 1129 31.96 45.36 -51.50
N ASN A 1130 30.98 46.25 -51.69
CA ASN A 1130 29.72 46.14 -52.45
C ASN A 1130 28.90 44.81 -52.52
N GLY A 1131 27.70 44.84 -51.90
CA GLY A 1131 26.53 45.30 -52.70
C GLY A 1131 25.24 44.45 -52.76
N SER A 1132 24.12 45.18 -52.66
CA SER A 1132 22.73 44.87 -53.06
C SER A 1132 21.75 44.18 -52.09
N GLU A 1133 20.57 44.80 -52.04
CA GLU A 1133 19.31 44.49 -51.34
C GLU A 1133 18.68 43.18 -51.89
N GLU A 1134 17.65 42.54 -51.31
CA GLU A 1134 16.40 43.15 -50.82
C GLU A 1134 15.62 42.19 -49.90
N SER A 1135 15.01 42.73 -48.85
CA SER A 1135 14.09 42.01 -47.95
C SER A 1135 12.64 42.43 -48.22
N ALA A 1136 11.69 41.50 -48.07
CA ALA A 1136 10.27 41.79 -48.13
C ALA A 1136 9.52 41.15 -46.95
N VAL A 1137 9.37 41.95 -45.88
CA VAL A 1137 8.56 41.62 -44.70
C VAL A 1137 7.07 41.83 -45.00
N LEU A 1138 6.19 40.99 -44.47
CA LEU A 1138 4.76 41.29 -44.39
C LEU A 1138 4.17 40.92 -43.02
N SER A 1139 4.22 41.89 -42.11
CA SER A 1139 3.51 41.87 -40.83
C SER A 1139 2.01 42.10 -41.02
N LEU A 1140 1.15 41.42 -40.27
CA LEU A 1140 -0.18 41.92 -39.91
C LEU A 1140 -0.55 41.49 -38.48
N SER A 1141 -1.27 42.35 -37.78
CA SER A 1141 -1.48 42.27 -36.33
C SER A 1141 -2.97 42.36 -35.95
N ARG A 1142 -3.29 41.83 -34.76
CA ARG A 1142 -4.38 42.20 -33.82
C ARG A 1142 -5.65 41.33 -33.74
N ASN A 1143 -5.81 40.81 -32.52
CA ASN A 1143 -6.98 40.87 -31.63
C ASN A 1143 -8.25 40.09 -31.99
N ALA A 1144 -8.57 39.11 -31.12
CA ALA A 1144 -9.92 38.88 -30.62
C ALA A 1144 -9.86 38.46 -29.14
N ALA A 1145 -10.89 38.81 -28.37
CA ALA A 1145 -11.15 38.41 -26.98
C ALA A 1145 -12.63 38.72 -26.68
N PRO A 1146 -13.24 38.20 -25.59
CA PRO A 1146 -13.17 36.83 -25.07
C PRO A 1146 -14.59 36.19 -25.02
N ALA A 1147 -14.69 34.90 -24.68
CA ALA A 1147 -15.92 34.21 -24.30
C ALA A 1147 -15.54 33.21 -23.19
N SER A 1148 -15.80 33.49 -21.91
CA SER A 1148 -17.08 33.40 -21.17
C SER A 1148 -17.34 32.01 -20.59
N GLU A 1149 -17.18 31.95 -19.28
CA GLU A 1149 -17.37 30.86 -18.31
C GLU A 1149 -18.46 29.82 -18.61
N SER A 1150 -18.15 28.56 -18.27
CA SER A 1150 -19.10 27.61 -17.70
C SER A 1150 -18.39 26.69 -16.71
N ASN A 1151 -18.66 26.84 -15.42
CA ASN A 1151 -18.31 25.84 -14.41
C ASN A 1151 -19.19 24.60 -14.60
N VAL A 1152 -18.61 23.40 -14.56
CA VAL A 1152 -19.16 22.26 -13.79
C VAL A 1152 -17.98 21.55 -13.15
N SER A 1153 -18.12 21.27 -11.86
CA SER A 1153 -17.24 20.47 -11.02
C SER A 1153 -18.00 19.20 -10.64
N GLU A 1154 -17.42 18.03 -10.89
CA GLU A 1154 -17.75 16.70 -10.36
C GLU A 1154 -16.63 15.81 -10.94
N ALA A 1155 -15.59 15.42 -10.19
CA ALA A 1155 -15.64 14.55 -9.01
C ALA A 1155 -16.44 13.28 -9.31
N VAL A 1156 -15.80 12.32 -9.99
CA VAL A 1156 -16.27 10.94 -10.03
C VAL A 1156 -15.78 10.28 -8.76
N GLU A 1157 -16.71 9.90 -7.89
CA GLU A 1157 -16.42 9.15 -6.68
C GLU A 1157 -15.91 7.74 -7.06
N THR A 1158 -14.84 7.30 -6.41
CA THR A 1158 -14.29 5.95 -6.52
C THR A 1158 -15.20 4.95 -5.80
N GLY A 1159 -16.23 4.49 -6.50
CA GLY A 1159 -17.12 3.40 -6.05
C GLY A 1159 -16.75 2.06 -6.69
N ASP A 1160 -16.37 1.10 -5.86
CA ASP A 1160 -16.45 -0.37 -6.03
C ASP A 1160 -16.31 -0.95 -7.47
N VAL A 1161 -15.08 -1.29 -7.89
CA VAL A 1161 -14.82 -2.05 -9.14
C VAL A 1161 -13.84 -3.22 -8.96
N VAL A 1162 -14.24 -4.25 -8.19
CA VAL A 1162 -13.81 -5.67 -8.34
C VAL A 1162 -14.97 -6.51 -7.77
N PRO A 1163 -15.64 -7.43 -8.51
CA PRO A 1163 -14.99 -8.47 -9.32
C PRO A 1163 -15.68 -8.77 -10.68
N TYR A 1164 -15.15 -8.23 -11.78
CA TYR A 1164 -15.59 -8.58 -13.15
C TYR A 1164 -14.51 -9.27 -14.00
N VAL A 1165 -13.41 -9.69 -13.37
CA VAL A 1165 -12.20 -10.23 -14.05
C VAL A 1165 -12.49 -11.47 -14.91
N ALA A 1166 -13.49 -12.28 -14.57
CA ALA A 1166 -13.84 -13.49 -15.34
C ALA A 1166 -14.56 -13.21 -16.68
N PHE A 1167 -15.29 -12.10 -16.82
CA PHE A 1167 -16.09 -11.80 -18.02
C PHE A 1167 -15.35 -10.93 -19.05
N ILE A 1168 -14.22 -10.33 -18.68
CA ILE A 1168 -13.48 -9.36 -19.50
C ILE A 1168 -12.37 -10.00 -20.34
N VAL A 1169 -11.98 -11.25 -20.04
CA VAL A 1169 -10.83 -11.94 -20.68
C VAL A 1169 -11.00 -12.11 -22.19
N LEU A 1170 -12.20 -12.46 -22.66
CA LEU A 1170 -12.43 -12.74 -24.08
C LEU A 1170 -12.43 -11.47 -24.96
N PRO A 1171 -13.13 -10.37 -24.62
CA PRO A 1171 -13.02 -9.12 -25.35
C PRO A 1171 -11.62 -8.51 -25.30
N VAL A 1172 -10.92 -8.58 -24.16
CA VAL A 1172 -9.56 -7.99 -24.03
C VAL A 1172 -8.51 -8.80 -24.79
N ALA A 1173 -8.59 -10.14 -24.81
CA ALA A 1173 -7.71 -10.95 -25.65
C ALA A 1173 -7.91 -10.66 -27.15
N LEU A 1174 -9.16 -10.53 -27.60
CA LEU A 1174 -9.50 -10.18 -28.98
C LEU A 1174 -9.12 -8.73 -29.33
N ALA A 1175 -9.29 -7.78 -28.40
CA ALA A 1175 -8.87 -6.40 -28.55
C ALA A 1175 -7.34 -6.29 -28.62
N GLY A 1176 -6.60 -6.98 -27.74
CA GLY A 1176 -5.13 -7.05 -27.78
C GLY A 1176 -4.61 -7.57 -29.12
N VAL A 1177 -5.17 -8.68 -29.63
CA VAL A 1177 -4.82 -9.20 -30.96
C VAL A 1177 -5.18 -8.21 -32.07
N ALA A 1178 -6.34 -7.52 -31.99
CA ALA A 1178 -6.76 -6.54 -32.99
C ALA A 1178 -5.92 -5.25 -32.97
N ILE A 1179 -5.50 -4.77 -31.81
CA ILE A 1179 -4.63 -3.59 -31.62
C ILE A 1179 -3.22 -3.90 -32.15
N THR A 1180 -2.64 -5.04 -31.78
CA THR A 1180 -1.33 -5.48 -32.28
C THR A 1180 -1.34 -5.67 -33.80
N TYR A 1181 -2.42 -6.24 -34.36
CA TYR A 1181 -2.58 -6.38 -35.81
C TYR A 1181 -2.83 -5.03 -36.52
N ARG A 1182 -3.40 -4.03 -35.83
CA ARG A 1182 -3.56 -2.66 -36.35
C ARG A 1182 -2.24 -1.89 -36.43
N LYS A 1183 -1.45 -1.86 -35.35
CA LYS A 1183 -0.11 -1.21 -35.36
C LYS A 1183 0.74 -1.76 -36.52
N LYS A 1184 0.82 -3.09 -36.64
CA LYS A 1184 1.62 -3.79 -37.66
C LYS A 1184 1.15 -3.60 -39.11
N LYS A 1185 -0.12 -3.23 -39.34
CA LYS A 1185 -0.66 -3.05 -40.70
C LYS A 1185 -0.62 -1.60 -41.18
N LYS A 1186 -0.56 -0.64 -40.25
CA LYS A 1186 -0.34 0.78 -40.57
C LYS A 1186 1.08 0.99 -41.12
N SER A 1187 2.07 0.34 -40.52
CA SER A 1187 3.48 0.33 -40.98
C SER A 1187 3.76 -0.42 -42.28
N GLU A 1188 2.80 -1.21 -42.81
CA GLU A 1188 2.91 -1.86 -44.13
C GLU A 1188 2.17 -1.11 -45.26
N GLN A 1189 1.46 -0.01 -44.97
CA GLN A 1189 0.66 0.73 -45.96
C GLN A 1189 1.01 2.21 -46.12
N GLU A 1190 1.96 2.72 -45.33
CA GLU A 1190 2.61 4.04 -45.49
C GLU A 1190 4.05 3.89 -46.04
#